data_AF-A0A7J7KEQ2-F1
#
_entry.id   AF-A0A7J7KEQ2-F1
#
_cell.length_a   1.000
_cell.length_b   1.000
_cell.length_c   1.000
_cell.angle_alpha   90.00
_cell.angle_beta   90.00
_cell.angle_gamma   90.00
#
_symmetry.space_group_name_H-M   'P 1'
#
loop_
_entity.id
_entity.type
_entity.pdbx_description
1 polymer ?
#
loop_
_entity_poly.entity_id
_entity_poly.type
_entity_poly.pdbx_seq_one_letter_code
_entity_poly.pdbx_strand_id
1 'polypeptide(L)'
;MHCPNASAIYQECPLGYYTSVDGEAECTVCPAGAYCVPVTPATADDTNLPCPQGHYCLQGTGLDYTKCPLGTYSNMTSLKTASECLPCPAGQFCGSPGITAPSGTVQQPSVIVFCYSSHDRNGVIWPHVLLFLSPFTGYYCTSGVDRPNPSVTNETVNCTCPEQSYFTGAGGICPNGSYCPEGSELPTPCEPGTYSDELGLSVCKTCMEGHYCLLEADNFVSTPCPLGHYCPNGTQAATQYPCPPGTFNNRTHATSMSECVACTGGSYCEGYANPLPTGLCMAGWYCTSAAERSNDTNNGGECQPGYYCPEGSMSPIACPGGEYCQFAGLEVPTGLCSPGYYCVSHSTTGTPDGSDLTEGFYCPEGSDWPLPCPQGTYSDQTGLHNMSDCFLCDGGEYCAAFNMTSTSGNCTRGFYCTGAETVDNANRCPIGYYCPERTTTPILCPSGTYQDEEEKWSCKECPLGYYCDNSLGVVEINDTILCPPGSFCPAGTTYSTEFLCPRGTFSNATGLSDDTQCSPCSPGYYCGVAGSTSPTALCDPGYYCQENATTSTPNQGAEADVCPQGYFCPVGTSVPEPCVPGTYGDAAGLSNVSQCTPCTAGQFCEQYQLSAPEGDCTAGFYCPEGSDLRTKLVCPVGHYCLSGSVIPSPCPPSTYNPSEGLNTTDCLSCTPGYYCGEPGLNDTSALCDEGYYCPPGQNVSNPSDYPCFEGHSCPTGSSYPTQCSFGTFTNTTGQSVCSICPEGWYCSGGFIIAPCPQGYYCPNGTEDNWQECPPWHLQ
;
A
#
# COMPACT_ATOMS: atom_id res chain seq x y z
N MET A 1 -61.18 -30.75 156.64
CA MET A 1 -62.38 -31.64 156.67
C MET A 1 -63.47 -30.98 157.49
N HIS A 2 -64.75 -31.31 157.28
CA HIS A 2 -65.89 -30.64 157.93
C HIS A 2 -66.78 -31.64 158.72
N CYS A 3 -67.46 -31.20 159.79
CA CYS A 3 -68.33 -32.02 160.64
C CYS A 3 -69.79 -31.52 160.65
N PRO A 4 -70.71 -32.14 159.88
CA PRO A 4 -72.11 -31.72 159.87
C PRO A 4 -72.85 -32.11 161.16
N ASN A 5 -73.67 -31.21 161.69
CA ASN A 5 -74.57 -31.41 162.85
C ASN A 5 -73.90 -31.92 164.15
N ALA A 6 -72.65 -31.49 164.41
CA ALA A 6 -71.90 -31.87 165.62
C ALA A 6 -71.77 -33.41 165.84
N SER A 7 -71.87 -34.17 164.75
CA SER A 7 -71.56 -35.61 164.72
C SER A 7 -70.06 -35.84 164.99
N ALA A 8 -69.73 -36.94 165.66
CA ALA A 8 -68.35 -37.37 165.91
C ALA A 8 -67.63 -37.98 164.67
N ILE A 9 -68.23 -37.91 163.48
CA ILE A 9 -67.72 -38.45 162.22
C ILE A 9 -67.48 -37.30 161.22
N TYR A 10 -66.26 -37.21 160.66
CA TYR A 10 -65.78 -36.18 159.72
C TYR A 10 -66.06 -36.52 158.23
N GLN A 11 -66.24 -35.50 157.36
CA GLN A 11 -66.40 -35.58 155.89
C GLN A 11 -65.44 -34.64 155.10
N GLU A 12 -65.14 -34.97 153.84
CA GLU A 12 -64.26 -34.22 152.91
C GLU A 12 -65.02 -33.23 151.99
N CYS A 13 -64.37 -32.14 151.54
CA CYS A 13 -64.95 -31.16 150.59
C CYS A 13 -64.86 -31.62 149.12
N PRO A 14 -65.85 -31.32 148.26
CA PRO A 14 -65.84 -31.68 146.84
C PRO A 14 -64.86 -30.85 145.98
N LEU A 15 -64.50 -31.35 144.79
CA LEU A 15 -63.59 -30.71 143.81
C LEU A 15 -64.01 -29.27 143.47
N GLY A 16 -63.03 -28.37 143.34
CA GLY A 16 -63.27 -26.94 143.15
C GLY A 16 -63.65 -26.18 144.43
N TYR A 17 -63.71 -26.87 145.58
CA TYR A 17 -63.98 -26.29 146.91
C TYR A 17 -62.93 -26.75 147.94
N TYR A 18 -62.69 -25.95 148.97
CA TYR A 18 -61.76 -26.22 150.07
C TYR A 18 -62.30 -25.69 151.42
N THR A 19 -61.72 -26.10 152.55
CA THR A 19 -61.93 -25.44 153.86
C THR A 19 -60.57 -25.29 154.54
N SER A 20 -60.38 -24.18 155.25
CA SER A 20 -59.11 -23.82 155.89
C SER A 20 -59.08 -24.07 157.41
N VAL A 21 -60.17 -24.55 158.03
CA VAL A 21 -60.27 -24.71 159.50
C VAL A 21 -60.84 -26.09 159.88
N ASP A 22 -60.19 -26.79 160.81
CA ASP A 22 -60.65 -28.11 161.26
C ASP A 22 -61.91 -28.02 162.13
N GLY A 23 -62.93 -28.83 161.79
CA GLY A 23 -64.20 -28.92 162.52
C GLY A 23 -65.30 -27.95 162.08
N GLU A 24 -65.07 -27.19 161.00
CA GLU A 24 -66.07 -26.29 160.41
C GLU A 24 -67.27 -27.04 159.80
N ALA A 25 -68.39 -26.34 159.62
CA ALA A 25 -69.64 -26.94 159.14
C ALA A 25 -69.79 -26.97 157.59
N GLU A 26 -69.09 -26.12 156.83
CA GLU A 26 -69.24 -25.96 155.35
C GLU A 26 -67.91 -25.64 154.62
N CYS A 27 -67.85 -25.83 153.28
CA CYS A 27 -66.66 -25.62 152.41
C CYS A 27 -66.82 -24.41 151.42
N THR A 28 -65.72 -23.74 151.04
CA THR A 28 -65.64 -22.54 150.16
C THR A 28 -65.10 -22.80 148.74
N VAL A 29 -65.49 -21.99 147.73
CA VAL A 29 -65.10 -22.12 146.29
C VAL A 29 -63.65 -21.68 146.00
N CYS A 30 -62.97 -22.35 145.07
CA CYS A 30 -61.61 -22.04 144.60
C CYS A 30 -61.49 -20.72 143.80
N PRO A 31 -60.47 -19.86 144.02
CA PRO A 31 -60.29 -18.59 143.32
C PRO A 31 -59.76 -18.73 141.87
N ALA A 32 -60.02 -17.73 141.00
CA ALA A 32 -59.54 -17.71 139.60
C ALA A 32 -58.01 -17.55 139.49
N GLY A 33 -57.43 -18.16 138.45
CA GLY A 33 -55.98 -18.30 138.28
C GLY A 33 -55.38 -19.46 139.06
N ALA A 34 -56.20 -20.21 139.81
CA ALA A 34 -55.81 -21.38 140.58
C ALA A 34 -56.87 -22.49 140.51
N TYR A 35 -56.55 -23.68 141.03
CA TYR A 35 -57.39 -24.87 141.03
C TYR A 35 -57.26 -25.68 142.33
N CYS A 36 -58.36 -26.31 142.79
CA CYS A 36 -58.47 -26.93 144.14
C CYS A 36 -59.03 -28.37 144.12
N VAL A 37 -58.48 -29.27 144.97
CA VAL A 37 -58.81 -30.72 145.04
C VAL A 37 -58.98 -31.26 146.49
N PRO A 38 -59.75 -32.35 146.74
CA PRO A 38 -59.98 -32.92 148.08
C PRO A 38 -58.70 -33.53 148.70
N VAL A 39 -58.53 -33.39 150.03
CA VAL A 39 -57.35 -33.88 150.78
C VAL A 39 -57.72 -34.73 152.01
N THR A 40 -56.90 -35.75 152.31
CA THR A 40 -57.04 -36.67 153.46
C THR A 40 -56.25 -36.16 154.69
N PRO A 41 -56.49 -36.63 155.94
CA PRO A 41 -55.78 -36.12 157.13
C PRO A 41 -54.25 -36.31 157.13
N ALA A 42 -53.69 -37.06 156.17
CA ALA A 42 -52.24 -37.15 155.96
C ALA A 42 -51.67 -36.03 155.08
N THR A 43 -52.51 -35.23 154.41
CA THR A 43 -52.12 -34.25 153.38
C THR A 43 -52.85 -32.90 153.53
N ALA A 44 -53.19 -32.50 154.76
CA ALA A 44 -54.08 -31.37 155.04
C ALA A 44 -53.51 -29.95 154.78
N ASP A 45 -52.31 -29.82 154.19
CA ASP A 45 -51.59 -28.53 154.04
C ASP A 45 -51.54 -27.98 152.59
N ASP A 46 -52.29 -28.54 151.63
CA ASP A 46 -52.26 -28.07 150.24
C ASP A 46 -53.62 -28.15 149.53
N THR A 47 -54.34 -27.01 149.46
CA THR A 47 -55.69 -26.96 148.87
C THR A 47 -55.90 -25.85 147.83
N ASN A 48 -54.86 -25.17 147.31
CA ASN A 48 -54.97 -24.09 146.30
C ASN A 48 -53.74 -23.97 145.35
N LEU A 49 -53.80 -24.54 144.14
CA LEU A 49 -52.67 -24.68 143.18
C LEU A 49 -52.76 -23.74 141.96
N PRO A 50 -51.66 -23.14 141.43
CA PRO A 50 -51.70 -22.17 140.32
C PRO A 50 -51.95 -22.78 138.93
N CYS A 51 -52.54 -21.99 138.02
CA CYS A 51 -52.82 -22.41 136.63
C CYS A 51 -51.54 -22.66 135.78
N PRO A 52 -51.46 -23.74 134.98
CA PRO A 52 -50.25 -24.07 134.22
C PRO A 52 -50.02 -23.20 132.97
N GLN A 53 -48.77 -23.15 132.49
CA GLN A 53 -48.39 -22.40 131.28
C GLN A 53 -49.14 -22.87 130.02
N GLY A 54 -49.32 -21.96 129.07
CA GLY A 54 -50.11 -22.21 127.85
C GLY A 54 -51.62 -22.35 128.11
N HIS A 55 -52.07 -22.23 129.38
CA HIS A 55 -53.45 -22.35 129.80
C HIS A 55 -53.86 -21.19 130.73
N TYR A 56 -55.16 -20.93 130.82
CA TYR A 56 -55.77 -19.97 131.75
C TYR A 56 -56.92 -20.64 132.54
N CYS A 57 -57.09 -20.26 133.82
CA CYS A 57 -58.01 -20.90 134.78
C CYS A 57 -59.02 -19.88 135.33
N LEU A 58 -60.31 -20.21 135.28
CA LEU A 58 -61.40 -19.37 135.79
C LEU A 58 -61.73 -19.71 137.26
N GLN A 59 -62.63 -18.97 137.91
CA GLN A 59 -63.02 -19.23 139.31
C GLN A 59 -63.76 -20.56 139.44
N GLY A 60 -63.46 -21.34 140.49
CA GLY A 60 -64.05 -22.67 140.72
C GLY A 60 -63.42 -23.81 139.90
N THR A 61 -62.30 -23.56 139.20
CA THR A 61 -61.61 -24.57 138.39
C THR A 61 -61.11 -25.72 139.27
N GLY A 62 -61.35 -26.95 138.83
CA GLY A 62 -60.84 -28.18 139.46
C GLY A 62 -59.65 -28.73 138.70
N LEU A 63 -59.86 -29.56 137.67
CA LEU A 63 -58.78 -30.06 136.80
C LEU A 63 -58.99 -29.65 135.33
N ASP A 64 -59.89 -28.70 135.07
CA ASP A 64 -60.47 -28.36 133.77
C ASP A 64 -60.07 -26.96 133.26
N TYR A 65 -58.76 -26.70 133.15
CA TYR A 65 -58.20 -25.42 132.67
C TYR A 65 -58.07 -25.31 131.12
N THR A 66 -58.10 -24.09 130.55
CA THR A 66 -58.30 -23.84 129.08
C THR A 66 -57.04 -23.34 128.34
N LYS A 67 -56.78 -23.73 127.09
CA LYS A 67 -55.56 -23.38 126.28
C LYS A 67 -55.61 -22.00 125.57
N CYS A 68 -54.44 -21.38 125.31
CA CYS A 68 -54.29 -20.17 124.44
C CYS A 68 -54.67 -20.43 122.95
N PRO A 69 -55.21 -19.45 122.20
CA PRO A 69 -55.67 -19.62 120.80
C PRO A 69 -54.55 -19.61 119.72
N LEU A 70 -54.87 -20.07 118.50
CA LEU A 70 -53.96 -20.11 117.34
C LEU A 70 -53.41 -18.73 116.94
N GLY A 71 -52.19 -18.69 116.38
CA GLY A 71 -51.49 -17.43 116.08
C GLY A 71 -50.94 -16.72 117.32
N THR A 72 -51.19 -17.25 118.52
CA THR A 72 -50.71 -16.72 119.81
C THR A 72 -50.02 -17.80 120.66
N TYR A 73 -49.17 -17.37 121.60
CA TYR A 73 -48.47 -18.24 122.54
C TYR A 73 -48.35 -17.58 123.93
N SER A 74 -48.18 -18.34 125.00
CA SER A 74 -47.88 -17.77 126.33
C SER A 74 -47.09 -18.73 127.22
N ASN A 75 -46.04 -18.22 127.87
CA ASN A 75 -45.15 -18.98 128.76
C ASN A 75 -45.34 -18.64 130.25
N MET A 76 -46.45 -17.98 130.63
CA MET A 76 -46.71 -17.55 132.02
C MET A 76 -47.68 -18.51 132.76
N THR A 77 -47.56 -18.67 134.08
CA THR A 77 -48.52 -19.41 134.93
C THR A 77 -49.55 -18.46 135.56
N SER A 78 -50.65 -19.02 136.10
CA SER A 78 -51.76 -18.30 136.76
C SER A 78 -52.55 -17.32 135.86
N LEU A 79 -52.53 -17.54 134.55
CA LEU A 79 -53.32 -16.76 133.59
C LEU A 79 -54.81 -16.89 133.91
N LYS A 80 -55.54 -15.77 133.82
CA LYS A 80 -56.97 -15.72 134.13
C LYS A 80 -57.83 -15.76 132.87
N THR A 81 -57.36 -15.21 131.75
CA THR A 81 -58.12 -15.07 130.49
C THR A 81 -57.26 -15.26 129.23
N ALA A 82 -57.91 -15.47 128.06
CA ALA A 82 -57.23 -15.76 126.78
C ALA A 82 -56.52 -14.56 126.10
N SER A 83 -56.88 -13.32 126.42
CA SER A 83 -56.25 -12.11 125.84
C SER A 83 -54.83 -11.86 126.35
N GLU A 84 -54.41 -12.62 127.35
CA GLU A 84 -53.07 -12.56 127.94
C GLU A 84 -52.06 -13.45 127.17
N CYS A 85 -52.43 -13.97 125.98
CA CYS A 85 -51.56 -14.69 125.05
C CYS A 85 -50.99 -13.74 123.95
N LEU A 86 -49.71 -13.87 123.60
CA LEU A 86 -48.95 -12.96 122.70
C LEU A 86 -49.00 -13.39 121.22
N PRO A 87 -49.08 -12.46 120.23
CA PRO A 87 -49.04 -12.78 118.80
C PRO A 87 -47.62 -13.14 118.29
N CYS A 88 -47.56 -13.81 117.12
CA CYS A 88 -46.29 -14.31 116.55
C CYS A 88 -45.42 -13.22 115.84
N PRO A 89 -44.07 -13.27 115.92
CA PRO A 89 -43.15 -12.27 115.32
C PRO A 89 -43.00 -12.32 113.78
N ALA A 90 -42.56 -11.23 113.14
CA ALA A 90 -42.31 -11.17 111.69
C ALA A 90 -41.21 -12.16 111.24
N GLY A 91 -41.41 -12.81 110.08
CA GLY A 91 -40.55 -13.89 109.60
C GLY A 91 -40.77 -15.26 110.25
N GLN A 92 -41.67 -15.37 111.27
CA GLN A 92 -42.00 -16.60 112.01
C GLN A 92 -43.51 -16.89 112.05
N PHE A 93 -43.91 -18.14 112.38
CA PHE A 93 -45.32 -18.57 112.47
C PHE A 93 -45.65 -19.37 113.76
N CYS A 94 -46.90 -19.31 114.24
CA CYS A 94 -47.40 -19.97 115.47
C CYS A 94 -48.58 -20.93 115.14
N GLY A 95 -48.28 -22.22 114.96
CA GLY A 95 -49.19 -23.18 114.29
C GLY A 95 -50.07 -24.06 115.18
N SER A 96 -50.06 -23.92 116.52
CA SER A 96 -50.88 -24.77 117.42
C SER A 96 -51.38 -24.02 118.67
N PRO A 97 -52.58 -24.32 119.21
CA PRO A 97 -53.09 -23.66 120.43
C PRO A 97 -52.39 -24.17 121.70
N GLY A 98 -52.25 -23.31 122.71
CA GLY A 98 -51.65 -23.63 124.02
C GLY A 98 -50.13 -23.76 124.01
N ILE A 99 -49.46 -23.30 122.95
CA ILE A 99 -48.00 -23.32 122.84
C ILE A 99 -47.36 -22.22 123.70
N THR A 100 -46.12 -22.46 124.12
CA THR A 100 -45.34 -21.54 124.96
C THR A 100 -44.26 -20.77 124.17
N ALA A 101 -44.12 -20.99 122.84
CA ALA A 101 -43.21 -20.28 121.92
C ALA A 101 -43.62 -20.44 120.41
N PRO A 102 -43.13 -19.59 119.47
CA PRO A 102 -43.36 -19.70 118.01
C PRO A 102 -42.91 -21.04 117.40
N SER A 103 -43.56 -21.47 116.32
CA SER A 103 -43.40 -22.80 115.70
C SER A 103 -42.28 -22.92 114.65
N GLY A 104 -41.84 -21.82 114.02
CA GLY A 104 -40.76 -21.85 113.02
C GLY A 104 -40.75 -20.61 112.09
N THR A 105 -39.84 -20.58 111.09
CA THR A 105 -39.76 -19.52 110.06
C THR A 105 -40.57 -19.86 108.80
N VAL A 106 -40.82 -18.86 107.95
CA VAL A 106 -41.69 -18.96 106.77
C VAL A 106 -41.02 -19.72 105.60
N GLN A 107 -41.26 -21.04 105.44
CA GLN A 107 -40.91 -21.97 104.32
C GLN A 107 -42.00 -23.00 103.83
N GLN A 108 -42.29 -23.16 102.53
CA GLN A 108 -43.37 -24.06 101.99
C GLN A 108 -43.36 -25.54 102.51
N PRO A 109 -44.52 -26.21 102.68
CA PRO A 109 -44.60 -27.60 103.11
C PRO A 109 -44.18 -28.61 102.03
N SER A 110 -43.35 -29.58 102.42
CA SER A 110 -42.86 -30.69 101.59
C SER A 110 -43.99 -31.69 101.27
N VAL A 111 -44.69 -31.51 100.16
CA VAL A 111 -45.56 -32.55 99.58
C VAL A 111 -44.84 -33.18 98.41
N ILE A 112 -44.24 -34.35 98.64
CA ILE A 112 -43.65 -35.21 97.62
C ILE A 112 -44.80 -35.94 96.90
N VAL A 113 -45.13 -35.53 95.68
CA VAL A 113 -46.01 -36.30 94.78
C VAL A 113 -45.12 -37.17 93.89
N PHE A 114 -45.13 -38.48 94.13
CA PHE A 114 -44.50 -39.46 93.24
C PHE A 114 -45.47 -39.86 92.11
N CYS A 115 -45.12 -39.55 90.87
CA CYS A 115 -45.68 -40.20 89.68
C CYS A 115 -44.56 -40.93 88.93
N TYR A 116 -44.64 -42.26 88.88
CA TYR A 116 -43.71 -43.13 88.13
C TYR A 116 -44.26 -43.46 86.73
N SER A 117 -43.36 -43.57 85.74
CA SER A 117 -43.48 -44.47 84.58
C SER A 117 -42.08 -44.64 83.95
N SER A 118 -41.36 -45.73 84.21
CA SER A 118 -41.28 -46.98 83.42
C SER A 118 -40.39 -46.91 82.15
N HIS A 119 -39.15 -47.45 82.21
CA HIS A 119 -38.79 -48.70 81.50
C HIS A 119 -37.32 -49.16 81.74
N ASP A 120 -37.24 -50.44 82.14
CA ASP A 120 -36.35 -51.57 81.78
C ASP A 120 -34.81 -51.55 81.66
N ARG A 121 -34.31 -52.67 82.24
CA ARG A 121 -33.21 -53.58 81.85
C ARG A 121 -31.77 -53.06 81.81
N ASN A 122 -31.19 -52.94 83.01
CA ASN A 122 -30.05 -53.77 83.43
C ASN A 122 -29.78 -53.47 84.91
N GLY A 123 -30.04 -54.45 85.77
CA GLY A 123 -29.95 -54.30 87.22
C GLY A 123 -28.54 -53.99 87.69
N VAL A 124 -28.29 -52.69 87.95
CA VAL A 124 -27.30 -52.21 88.91
C VAL A 124 -27.94 -51.04 89.65
N ILE A 125 -28.21 -51.26 90.93
CA ILE A 125 -28.79 -50.29 91.85
C ILE A 125 -27.64 -49.46 92.43
N TRP A 126 -27.58 -48.17 92.10
CA TRP A 126 -26.84 -47.17 92.90
C TRP A 126 -27.77 -45.99 93.22
N PRO A 127 -27.95 -45.66 94.51
CA PRO A 127 -28.85 -44.61 94.95
C PRO A 127 -28.15 -43.27 94.87
N HIS A 128 -28.25 -42.58 93.73
CA HIS A 128 -28.05 -41.13 93.73
C HIS A 128 -29.40 -40.44 93.81
N VAL A 129 -29.93 -40.52 95.03
CA VAL A 129 -30.76 -39.49 95.62
C VAL A 129 -29.92 -38.21 95.58
N LEU A 130 -29.99 -37.47 94.48
CA LEU A 130 -29.60 -36.06 94.48
C LEU A 130 -30.72 -35.32 95.21
N LEU A 131 -30.56 -35.30 96.54
CA LEU A 131 -31.05 -34.25 97.41
C LEU A 131 -30.53 -32.92 96.85
N PHE A 132 -31.26 -32.33 95.92
CA PHE A 132 -31.29 -30.87 95.82
C PHE A 132 -32.12 -30.39 97.00
N LEU A 133 -31.44 -30.32 98.16
CA LEU A 133 -31.75 -29.33 99.18
C LEU A 133 -31.38 -27.96 98.60
N SER A 134 -32.20 -27.48 97.67
CA SER A 134 -32.16 -26.09 97.26
C SER A 134 -32.97 -25.29 98.30
N PRO A 135 -32.36 -24.33 99.02
CA PRO A 135 -33.14 -23.39 99.81
C PRO A 135 -33.91 -22.50 98.83
N PHE A 136 -35.17 -22.84 98.57
CA PHE A 136 -36.04 -22.06 97.69
C PHE A 136 -36.36 -20.72 98.37
N THR A 137 -35.58 -19.71 97.97
CA THR A 137 -35.66 -18.27 98.30
C THR A 137 -36.31 -17.53 97.12
N GLY A 138 -36.76 -16.28 97.31
CA GLY A 138 -37.49 -15.52 96.27
C GLY A 138 -38.74 -14.78 96.74
N TYR A 139 -39.00 -14.75 98.05
CA TYR A 139 -40.15 -14.10 98.67
C TYR A 139 -39.72 -13.16 99.80
N TYR A 140 -40.45 -12.06 99.99
CA TYR A 140 -40.24 -11.10 101.09
C TYR A 140 -41.54 -10.95 101.92
N CYS A 141 -41.45 -10.76 103.24
CA CYS A 141 -42.61 -10.71 104.16
C CYS A 141 -42.46 -9.63 105.24
N THR A 142 -43.55 -8.98 105.65
CA THR A 142 -43.51 -7.82 106.54
C THR A 142 -44.18 -7.98 107.93
N SER A 143 -45.20 -8.86 108.17
CA SER A 143 -45.74 -9.21 109.52
C SER A 143 -46.92 -10.24 109.52
N GLY A 144 -47.16 -10.98 110.63
CA GLY A 144 -48.49 -11.52 111.03
C GLY A 144 -48.93 -12.92 110.56
N VAL A 145 -47.99 -13.80 110.17
CA VAL A 145 -48.31 -15.03 109.40
C VAL A 145 -48.45 -16.28 110.27
N ASP A 146 -49.50 -17.07 110.03
CA ASP A 146 -49.80 -18.35 110.69
C ASP A 146 -49.17 -19.57 109.99
N ARG A 147 -48.54 -19.35 108.83
CA ARG A 147 -47.94 -20.37 107.98
C ARG A 147 -46.81 -19.83 107.13
N PRO A 148 -46.00 -20.74 106.59
CA PRO A 148 -44.77 -20.38 105.93
C PRO A 148 -44.82 -19.95 104.44
N ASN A 149 -45.99 -19.85 103.84
CA ASN A 149 -46.16 -19.24 102.53
C ASN A 149 -47.38 -18.32 102.59
N PRO A 150 -47.22 -16.99 102.60
CA PRO A 150 -48.36 -16.07 102.68
C PRO A 150 -49.25 -16.06 101.42
N SER A 151 -48.89 -16.81 100.36
CA SER A 151 -49.63 -16.80 99.09
C SER A 151 -49.99 -18.20 98.62
N VAL A 152 -51.11 -18.74 99.11
CA VAL A 152 -51.85 -19.81 98.42
C VAL A 152 -53.36 -19.58 98.59
N THR A 153 -53.96 -18.86 97.64
CA THR A 153 -55.38 -19.05 97.30
C THR A 153 -55.51 -20.34 96.49
N ASN A 154 -56.41 -21.21 96.92
CA ASN A 154 -56.66 -22.56 96.45
C ASN A 154 -56.99 -22.65 94.94
N GLU A 155 -56.38 -23.59 94.21
CA GLU A 155 -56.91 -24.36 93.07
C GLU A 155 -55.74 -25.23 92.52
N THR A 156 -55.65 -26.55 92.67
CA THR A 156 -56.64 -27.60 92.39
C THR A 156 -56.31 -28.93 93.10
N VAL A 157 -56.83 -29.19 94.32
CA VAL A 157 -57.11 -30.57 94.78
C VAL A 157 -58.35 -30.55 95.68
N ASN A 158 -59.34 -31.34 95.30
CA ASN A 158 -60.69 -31.42 95.84
C ASN A 158 -60.72 -32.18 97.19
N CYS A 159 -60.79 -31.46 98.31
CA CYS A 159 -61.23 -31.98 99.62
C CYS A 159 -62.06 -30.91 100.33
N THR A 160 -63.33 -31.21 100.59
CA THR A 160 -64.30 -30.38 101.32
C THR A 160 -63.94 -30.23 102.81
N CYS A 161 -63.78 -28.99 103.27
CA CYS A 161 -64.03 -28.57 104.66
C CYS A 161 -64.70 -27.19 104.68
N PRO A 162 -65.59 -26.90 105.65
CA PRO A 162 -66.51 -25.77 105.62
C PRO A 162 -65.92 -24.46 106.17
N GLU A 163 -66.37 -23.36 105.57
CA GLU A 163 -66.40 -21.95 105.99
C GLU A 163 -65.23 -21.30 106.78
N GLN A 164 -64.66 -20.27 106.13
CA GLN A 164 -64.07 -19.03 106.67
C GLN A 164 -62.88 -19.11 107.65
N SER A 165 -61.69 -18.79 107.14
CA SER A 165 -60.64 -18.13 107.94
C SER A 165 -59.78 -17.21 107.07
N TYR A 166 -59.90 -15.90 107.32
CA TYR A 166 -59.09 -14.82 106.78
C TYR A 166 -57.60 -14.98 107.16
N PHE A 167 -56.68 -14.78 106.20
CA PHE A 167 -55.23 -14.72 106.42
C PHE A 167 -54.83 -13.42 107.16
N THR A 168 -53.78 -13.42 107.98
CA THR A 168 -53.40 -12.27 108.85
C THR A 168 -52.07 -11.55 108.54
N GLY A 169 -51.48 -11.63 107.32
CA GLY A 169 -50.18 -11.00 107.00
C GLY A 169 -49.93 -10.49 105.54
N ALA A 170 -48.83 -9.74 105.30
CA ALA A 170 -48.45 -9.10 104.01
C ALA A 170 -47.01 -9.46 103.51
N GLY A 171 -46.84 -9.73 102.20
CA GLY A 171 -45.59 -10.16 101.54
C GLY A 171 -45.79 -10.54 100.05
N GLY A 172 -44.72 -10.80 99.28
CA GLY A 172 -44.79 -11.08 97.82
C GLY A 172 -43.57 -11.77 97.18
N ILE A 173 -43.63 -12.04 95.87
CA ILE A 173 -42.53 -12.59 95.04
C ILE A 173 -41.60 -11.44 94.59
N CYS A 174 -40.29 -11.66 94.52
CA CYS A 174 -39.31 -10.66 94.08
C CYS A 174 -39.52 -10.21 92.61
N PRO A 175 -39.53 -8.89 92.29
CA PRO A 175 -39.73 -8.38 90.92
C PRO A 175 -38.46 -8.43 90.05
N ASN A 176 -38.64 -8.37 88.73
CA ASN A 176 -37.55 -8.24 87.75
C ASN A 176 -36.70 -6.98 88.00
N GLY A 177 -35.42 -7.01 87.61
CA GLY A 177 -34.42 -5.98 87.90
C GLY A 177 -33.87 -6.00 89.33
N SER A 178 -34.39 -6.89 90.18
CA SER A 178 -34.00 -7.05 91.59
C SER A 178 -33.89 -8.53 91.99
N TYR A 179 -33.26 -8.80 93.13
CA TYR A 179 -33.12 -10.13 93.73
C TYR A 179 -33.38 -10.10 95.24
N CYS A 180 -33.84 -11.22 95.78
CA CYS A 180 -34.26 -11.38 97.17
C CYS A 180 -33.63 -12.64 97.79
N PRO A 181 -32.44 -12.53 98.45
CA PRO A 181 -31.84 -13.64 99.20
C PRO A 181 -32.69 -14.03 100.44
N GLU A 182 -32.30 -15.08 101.16
CA GLU A 182 -33.03 -15.57 102.34
C GLU A 182 -33.24 -14.47 103.39
N GLY A 183 -34.46 -14.34 103.92
CA GLY A 183 -34.79 -13.35 104.95
C GLY A 183 -34.94 -11.91 104.44
N SER A 184 -35.06 -11.70 103.13
CA SER A 184 -35.19 -10.35 102.55
C SER A 184 -36.43 -9.61 103.05
N GLU A 185 -36.21 -8.39 103.52
CA GLU A 185 -37.28 -7.45 103.88
C GLU A 185 -37.81 -6.70 102.64
N LEU A 186 -36.94 -6.40 101.67
CA LEU A 186 -37.23 -5.68 100.42
C LEU A 186 -36.39 -6.23 99.25
N PRO A 187 -36.83 -6.08 97.99
CA PRO A 187 -36.03 -6.41 96.81
C PRO A 187 -34.75 -5.55 96.69
N THR A 188 -33.61 -6.18 96.37
CA THR A 188 -32.32 -5.49 96.15
C THR A 188 -32.05 -5.36 94.65
N PRO A 189 -31.72 -4.17 94.12
CA PRO A 189 -31.49 -3.97 92.68
C PRO A 189 -30.24 -4.72 92.18
N CYS A 190 -30.27 -5.18 90.93
CA CYS A 190 -29.10 -5.78 90.29
C CYS A 190 -28.03 -4.72 89.98
N GLU A 191 -26.79 -4.98 90.38
CA GLU A 191 -25.62 -4.15 90.09
C GLU A 191 -25.24 -4.20 88.59
N PRO A 192 -24.58 -3.16 88.04
CA PRO A 192 -24.10 -3.17 86.66
C PRO A 192 -23.29 -4.43 86.33
N GLY A 193 -23.53 -5.00 85.15
CA GLY A 193 -22.98 -6.29 84.74
C GLY A 193 -23.82 -7.50 85.16
N THR A 194 -24.95 -7.30 85.83
CA THR A 194 -25.92 -8.34 86.19
C THR A 194 -27.36 -7.92 85.87
N TYR A 195 -28.29 -8.88 85.72
CA TYR A 195 -29.70 -8.63 85.43
C TYR A 195 -30.63 -9.65 86.10
N SER A 196 -31.93 -9.35 86.15
CA SER A 196 -32.97 -10.22 86.70
C SER A 196 -34.22 -10.16 85.81
N ASP A 197 -34.40 -11.18 84.97
CA ASP A 197 -35.50 -11.30 84.00
C ASP A 197 -36.66 -12.20 84.47
N GLU A 198 -36.52 -12.82 85.63
CA GLU A 198 -37.47 -13.76 86.21
C GLU A 198 -37.91 -13.36 87.62
N LEU A 199 -39.19 -13.53 87.90
CA LEU A 199 -39.75 -13.27 89.23
C LEU A 199 -39.22 -14.28 90.25
N GLY A 200 -38.85 -13.79 91.44
CA GLY A 200 -38.42 -14.62 92.56
C GLY A 200 -36.94 -15.01 92.54
N LEU A 201 -36.09 -14.32 91.76
CA LEU A 201 -34.65 -14.55 91.76
C LEU A 201 -34.02 -14.23 93.12
N SER A 202 -33.15 -15.12 93.58
CA SER A 202 -32.40 -14.99 94.84
C SER A 202 -30.98 -14.46 94.67
N VAL A 203 -30.49 -14.38 93.43
CA VAL A 203 -29.21 -13.79 92.99
C VAL A 203 -29.40 -13.31 91.53
N CYS A 204 -28.87 -12.14 91.18
CA CYS A 204 -28.90 -11.66 89.79
C CYS A 204 -28.05 -12.52 88.85
N LYS A 205 -28.50 -12.68 87.61
CA LYS A 205 -27.77 -13.40 86.55
C LYS A 205 -26.66 -12.50 85.99
N THR A 206 -25.50 -13.06 85.64
CA THR A 206 -24.42 -12.29 84.97
C THR A 206 -24.82 -11.92 83.55
N CYS A 207 -24.54 -10.68 83.15
CA CYS A 207 -24.88 -10.18 81.81
C CYS A 207 -24.14 -10.96 80.73
N MET A 208 -24.88 -11.58 79.82
CA MET A 208 -24.33 -12.47 78.81
C MET A 208 -23.39 -11.74 77.85
N GLU A 209 -22.36 -12.44 77.35
CA GLU A 209 -21.43 -11.90 76.37
C GLU A 209 -22.15 -11.31 75.13
N GLY A 210 -21.54 -10.31 74.50
CA GLY A 210 -22.14 -9.55 73.43
C GLY A 210 -23.20 -8.55 73.90
N HIS A 211 -23.40 -8.37 75.21
CA HIS A 211 -24.34 -7.42 75.80
C HIS A 211 -23.73 -6.74 77.04
N TYR A 212 -24.26 -5.60 77.44
CA TYR A 212 -23.88 -4.89 78.67
C TYR A 212 -25.12 -4.66 79.54
N CYS A 213 -25.01 -4.71 80.86
CA CYS A 213 -26.15 -4.52 81.76
C CYS A 213 -25.89 -3.33 82.68
N LEU A 214 -26.78 -2.34 82.67
CA LEU A 214 -26.73 -1.21 83.58
C LEU A 214 -27.37 -1.58 84.93
N LEU A 215 -27.34 -0.65 85.89
CA LEU A 215 -28.01 -0.82 87.19
C LEU A 215 -29.51 -1.12 87.00
N GLU A 216 -30.09 -2.00 87.81
CA GLU A 216 -31.51 -2.40 87.76
C GLU A 216 -31.95 -3.06 86.44
N ALA A 217 -31.01 -3.65 85.69
CA ALA A 217 -31.34 -4.32 84.43
C ALA A 217 -32.33 -5.48 84.64
N ASP A 218 -33.51 -5.37 84.03
CA ASP A 218 -34.55 -6.39 84.00
C ASP A 218 -34.41 -7.36 82.81
N ASN A 219 -33.51 -7.06 81.88
CA ASN A 219 -33.13 -7.89 80.75
C ASN A 219 -31.74 -7.46 80.22
N PHE A 220 -31.13 -8.29 79.37
CA PHE A 220 -29.86 -7.98 78.69
C PHE A 220 -30.01 -7.82 77.17
N VAL A 221 -31.14 -8.25 76.58
CA VAL A 221 -31.34 -8.32 75.13
C VAL A 221 -31.41 -6.93 74.49
N SER A 222 -31.89 -5.94 75.25
CA SER A 222 -32.06 -4.55 74.78
C SER A 222 -30.77 -3.72 74.78
N THR A 223 -29.66 -4.28 75.28
CA THR A 223 -28.37 -3.60 75.45
C THR A 223 -27.24 -4.35 74.75
N PRO A 224 -27.31 -4.50 73.41
CA PRO A 224 -26.27 -5.16 72.63
C PRO A 224 -24.96 -4.39 72.72
N CYS A 225 -23.84 -5.11 72.66
CA CYS A 225 -22.52 -4.49 72.62
C CYS A 225 -22.42 -3.53 71.42
N PRO A 226 -22.05 -2.26 71.62
CA PRO A 226 -22.01 -1.29 70.54
C PRO A 226 -20.83 -1.54 69.59
N LEU A 227 -20.91 -0.96 68.39
CA LEU A 227 -19.83 -1.01 67.42
C LEU A 227 -18.53 -0.43 68.01
N GLY A 228 -17.39 -0.96 67.56
CA GLY A 228 -16.06 -0.60 68.04
C GLY A 228 -15.71 -1.13 69.43
N HIS A 229 -16.59 -1.90 70.06
CA HIS A 229 -16.37 -2.46 71.39
C HIS A 229 -16.62 -3.97 71.37
N TYR A 230 -16.11 -4.69 72.38
CA TYR A 230 -16.39 -6.10 72.61
C TYR A 230 -16.82 -6.29 74.06
N CYS A 231 -17.86 -7.07 74.32
CA CYS A 231 -18.46 -7.18 75.64
C CYS A 231 -18.34 -8.62 76.14
N PRO A 232 -17.30 -8.96 76.92
CA PRO A 232 -17.25 -10.25 77.61
C PRO A 232 -18.34 -10.35 78.68
N ASN A 233 -18.52 -11.54 79.25
CA ASN A 233 -19.52 -11.79 80.29
C ASN A 233 -19.35 -10.84 81.49
N GLY A 234 -20.45 -10.24 81.95
CA GLY A 234 -20.47 -9.29 83.07
C GLY A 234 -20.13 -7.84 82.70
N THR A 235 -20.20 -7.46 81.42
CA THR A 235 -19.93 -6.08 80.99
C THR A 235 -20.92 -5.10 81.62
N GLN A 236 -20.38 -4.08 82.30
CA GLN A 236 -21.14 -3.14 83.14
C GLN A 236 -21.58 -1.90 82.38
N ALA A 237 -20.87 -1.55 81.30
CA ALA A 237 -21.15 -0.38 80.49
C ALA A 237 -20.78 -0.61 79.03
N ALA A 238 -21.50 0.05 78.13
CA ALA A 238 -21.32 -0.05 76.68
C ALA A 238 -19.90 0.30 76.19
N THR A 239 -19.18 1.15 76.92
CA THR A 239 -17.86 1.69 76.55
C THR A 239 -16.68 1.02 77.28
N GLN A 240 -16.94 0.01 78.12
CA GLN A 240 -15.94 -0.53 79.03
C GLN A 240 -14.74 -1.20 78.33
N TYR A 241 -14.99 -1.80 77.17
CA TYR A 241 -14.03 -2.63 76.45
C TYR A 241 -13.96 -2.20 74.97
N PRO A 242 -13.28 -1.08 74.70
CA PRO A 242 -13.10 -0.59 73.34
C PRO A 242 -12.06 -1.42 72.60
N CYS A 243 -12.23 -1.57 71.28
CA CYS A 243 -11.20 -2.11 70.41
C CYS A 243 -9.96 -1.18 70.41
N PRO A 244 -8.74 -1.75 70.48
CA PRO A 244 -7.49 -0.97 70.49
C PRO A 244 -7.18 -0.30 69.14
N PRO A 245 -6.27 0.69 69.11
CA PRO A 245 -5.73 1.27 67.87
C PRO A 245 -5.26 0.20 66.89
N GLY A 246 -5.36 0.50 65.59
CA GLY A 246 -5.08 -0.46 64.53
C GLY A 246 -6.18 -1.50 64.30
N THR A 247 -7.24 -1.52 65.12
CA THR A 247 -8.37 -2.45 64.98
C THR A 247 -9.71 -1.73 65.01
N PHE A 248 -10.71 -2.33 64.37
CA PHE A 248 -12.10 -1.87 64.40
C PHE A 248 -13.05 -3.06 64.57
N ASN A 249 -14.30 -2.78 64.97
CA ASN A 249 -15.34 -3.78 64.97
C ASN A 249 -16.66 -3.19 64.47
N ASN A 250 -17.12 -3.68 63.32
CA ASN A 250 -18.34 -3.21 62.68
C ASN A 250 -19.57 -4.06 63.00
N ARG A 251 -19.46 -4.99 63.95
CA ARG A 251 -20.55 -5.88 64.36
C ARG A 251 -21.01 -5.50 65.76
N THR A 252 -22.32 -5.46 65.94
CA THR A 252 -22.91 -5.47 67.28
C THR A 252 -22.76 -6.87 67.89
N HIS A 253 -22.83 -6.96 69.21
CA HIS A 253 -22.69 -8.21 69.97
C HIS A 253 -21.32 -8.90 69.95
N ALA A 254 -20.25 -8.17 69.66
CA ALA A 254 -18.91 -8.72 69.79
C ALA A 254 -18.65 -9.18 71.22
N THR A 255 -18.10 -10.38 71.40
CA THR A 255 -17.94 -11.01 72.72
C THR A 255 -16.50 -10.93 73.22
N SER A 256 -15.53 -10.82 72.31
CA SER A 256 -14.11 -10.94 72.63
C SER A 256 -13.20 -10.00 71.83
N MET A 257 -12.00 -9.72 72.35
CA MET A 257 -11.00 -8.87 71.68
C MET A 257 -10.58 -9.43 70.32
N SER A 258 -10.66 -10.74 70.10
CA SER A 258 -10.36 -11.36 68.80
C SER A 258 -11.32 -10.97 67.68
N GLU A 259 -12.48 -10.41 68.01
CA GLU A 259 -13.43 -9.87 67.05
C GLU A 259 -13.14 -8.41 66.68
N CYS A 260 -12.19 -7.76 67.36
CA CYS A 260 -11.60 -6.53 66.87
C CYS A 260 -10.69 -6.88 65.69
N VAL A 261 -11.18 -6.61 64.47
CA VAL A 261 -10.48 -6.92 63.23
C VAL A 261 -9.45 -5.84 62.96
N ALA A 262 -8.23 -6.24 62.63
CA ALA A 262 -7.20 -5.31 62.19
C ALA A 262 -7.66 -4.52 60.96
N CYS A 263 -7.39 -3.22 60.94
CA CYS A 263 -7.55 -2.43 59.73
C CYS A 263 -6.76 -3.09 58.58
N THR A 264 -7.44 -3.36 57.47
CA THR A 264 -6.86 -4.04 56.31
C THR A 264 -5.86 -3.13 55.60
N GLY A 265 -4.96 -3.71 54.81
CA GLY A 265 -3.98 -2.94 54.05
C GLY A 265 -4.64 -1.83 53.22
N GLY A 266 -4.03 -0.64 53.23
CA GLY A 266 -4.57 0.58 52.64
C GLY A 266 -5.47 1.41 53.57
N SER A 267 -5.80 0.93 54.77
CA SER A 267 -6.65 1.66 55.73
C SER A 267 -6.03 1.70 57.13
N TYR A 268 -6.40 2.70 57.93
CA TYR A 268 -5.92 2.87 59.29
C TYR A 268 -7.06 3.09 60.29
N CYS A 269 -6.80 2.73 61.55
CA CYS A 269 -7.75 2.77 62.67
C CYS A 269 -7.11 3.59 63.80
N GLU A 270 -7.37 4.89 63.84
CA GLU A 270 -6.79 5.81 64.81
C GLU A 270 -7.63 5.85 66.10
N GLY A 271 -6.94 5.76 67.24
CA GLY A 271 -7.58 5.77 68.54
C GLY A 271 -8.32 4.47 68.89
N TYR A 272 -9.10 4.53 69.96
CA TYR A 272 -9.85 3.39 70.50
C TYR A 272 -11.31 3.43 70.01
N ALA A 273 -12.00 2.29 70.12
CA ALA A 273 -13.44 2.18 69.89
C ALA A 273 -13.90 2.41 68.43
N ASN A 274 -13.07 2.07 67.45
CA ASN A 274 -13.39 2.31 66.03
C ASN A 274 -14.49 1.35 65.52
N PRO A 275 -15.66 1.85 65.06
CA PRO A 275 -16.69 1.00 64.48
C PRO A 275 -16.39 0.59 63.03
N LEU A 276 -15.57 1.38 62.34
CA LEU A 276 -15.12 1.20 60.96
C LEU A 276 -13.68 1.74 60.88
N PRO A 277 -12.92 1.43 59.81
CA PRO A 277 -11.65 2.09 59.56
C PRO A 277 -11.81 3.62 59.58
N THR A 278 -10.89 4.31 60.24
CA THR A 278 -10.91 5.77 60.40
C THR A 278 -10.73 6.48 59.06
N GLY A 279 -9.89 5.92 58.19
CA GLY A 279 -9.64 6.45 56.86
C GLY A 279 -8.71 5.57 56.03
N LEU A 280 -8.42 6.03 54.82
CA LEU A 280 -7.41 5.44 53.96
C LEU A 280 -6.03 5.99 54.32
N CYS A 281 -4.99 5.20 54.04
CA CYS A 281 -3.63 5.68 54.21
C CYS A 281 -3.32 6.79 53.22
N MET A 282 -2.64 7.83 53.71
CA MET A 282 -2.50 9.06 52.95
C MET A 282 -1.61 8.87 51.73
N ALA A 283 -1.85 9.67 50.69
CA ALA A 283 -1.00 9.73 49.52
C ALA A 283 0.51 9.81 49.89
N GLY A 284 1.33 9.04 49.18
CA GLY A 284 2.76 8.87 49.46
C GLY A 284 3.10 7.80 50.52
N TRP A 285 2.09 7.23 51.17
CA TRP A 285 2.24 6.22 52.23
C TRP A 285 1.42 4.97 51.91
N TYR A 286 1.92 3.82 52.36
CA TYR A 286 1.19 2.56 52.30
C TYR A 286 1.03 1.97 53.70
N CYS A 287 -0.03 1.20 53.90
CA CYS A 287 -0.30 0.48 55.15
C CYS A 287 -0.51 -0.99 54.85
N THR A 288 0.22 -1.87 55.54
CA THR A 288 0.16 -3.31 55.28
C THR A 288 -1.00 -3.96 56.03
N SER A 289 -1.08 -3.77 57.36
CA SER A 289 -2.18 -4.23 58.21
C SER A 289 -2.07 -3.65 59.62
N ALA A 290 -3.19 -3.40 60.28
CA ALA A 290 -3.27 -2.87 61.65
C ALA A 290 -2.62 -1.49 61.84
N ALA A 291 -2.64 -0.65 60.81
CA ALA A 291 -2.10 0.71 60.91
C ALA A 291 -2.91 1.58 61.86
N GLU A 292 -2.23 2.28 62.76
CA GLU A 292 -2.85 3.15 63.79
C GLU A 292 -3.08 4.58 63.28
N ARG A 293 -2.42 4.98 62.19
CA ARG A 293 -2.50 6.32 61.60
C ARG A 293 -2.21 6.26 60.10
N SER A 294 -2.57 7.32 59.35
CA SER A 294 -2.44 7.35 57.88
C SER A 294 -1.00 7.29 57.35
N ASN A 295 0.00 7.61 58.19
CA ASN A 295 1.45 7.56 57.90
C ASN A 295 2.19 6.68 58.92
N ASP A 296 1.65 5.50 59.18
CA ASP A 296 2.22 4.52 60.10
C ASP A 296 3.53 3.95 59.55
N THR A 297 4.63 4.08 60.31
CA THR A 297 5.96 3.57 59.93
C THR A 297 6.22 2.14 60.40
N ASN A 298 5.42 1.61 61.34
CA ASN A 298 5.58 0.27 61.89
C ASN A 298 4.73 -0.74 61.13
N ASN A 299 3.53 -0.32 60.72
CA ASN A 299 2.52 -1.13 60.04
C ASN A 299 2.26 -0.63 58.61
N GLY A 300 3.29 0.01 58.03
CA GLY A 300 3.26 0.71 56.75
C GLY A 300 4.61 1.38 56.48
N GLY A 301 4.63 2.32 55.55
CA GLY A 301 5.80 3.16 55.32
C GLY A 301 5.60 4.22 54.26
N GLU A 302 6.55 5.15 54.18
CA GLU A 302 6.65 6.10 53.08
C GLU A 302 7.23 5.41 51.85
N CYS A 303 6.65 5.68 50.69
CA CYS A 303 7.06 5.03 49.44
C CYS A 303 8.39 5.60 48.99
N GLN A 304 9.36 4.73 48.72
CA GLN A 304 10.74 5.11 48.41
C GLN A 304 10.91 5.39 46.90
N PRO A 305 11.98 6.07 46.47
CA PRO A 305 12.26 6.27 45.05
C PRO A 305 12.18 4.96 44.25
N GLY A 306 11.58 5.02 43.06
CA GLY A 306 11.24 3.85 42.24
C GLY A 306 9.86 3.26 42.55
N TYR A 307 9.13 3.85 43.50
CA TYR A 307 7.77 3.48 43.86
C TYR A 307 6.89 4.72 44.08
N TYR A 308 5.58 4.55 43.94
CA TYR A 308 4.57 5.55 44.27
C TYR A 308 3.39 4.89 44.99
N CYS A 309 2.61 5.68 45.72
CA CYS A 309 1.52 5.23 46.55
C CYS A 309 0.35 6.22 46.50
N PRO A 310 -0.64 5.94 45.65
CA PRO A 310 -1.93 6.60 45.69
C PRO A 310 -2.59 6.42 47.07
N GLU A 311 -3.55 7.28 47.40
CA GLU A 311 -4.34 7.15 48.62
C GLU A 311 -4.94 5.74 48.74
N GLY A 312 -4.80 5.13 49.92
CA GLY A 312 -5.28 3.77 50.18
C GLY A 312 -4.35 2.64 49.74
N SER A 313 -3.08 2.92 49.46
CA SER A 313 -2.12 1.89 49.06
C SER A 313 -1.84 0.88 50.17
N MET A 314 -1.93 -0.42 49.86
CA MET A 314 -1.59 -1.50 50.81
C MET A 314 -0.12 -1.91 50.79
N SER A 315 0.60 -1.56 49.72
CA SER A 315 2.02 -1.79 49.50
C SER A 315 2.56 -0.76 48.51
N PRO A 316 3.88 -0.52 48.46
CA PRO A 316 4.48 0.33 47.42
C PRO A 316 4.18 -0.21 46.03
N ILE A 317 3.68 0.64 45.13
CA ILE A 317 3.48 0.29 43.73
C ILE A 317 4.76 0.63 42.97
N ALA A 318 5.33 -0.36 42.29
CA ALA A 318 6.50 -0.13 41.45
C ALA A 318 6.19 0.93 40.39
N CYS A 319 7.12 1.85 40.16
CA CYS A 319 6.98 2.79 39.06
C CYS A 319 6.81 1.99 37.75
N PRO A 320 5.74 2.22 36.98
CA PRO A 320 5.49 1.50 35.74
C PRO A 320 6.58 1.84 34.72
N GLY A 321 6.82 0.91 33.78
CA GLY A 321 7.70 1.20 32.65
C GLY A 321 7.18 2.41 31.86
N GLY A 322 8.09 3.24 31.36
CA GLY A 322 7.77 4.50 30.69
C GLY A 322 7.68 5.70 31.62
N GLU A 323 7.66 5.50 32.94
CA GLU A 323 7.56 6.56 33.93
C GLU A 323 8.69 6.46 34.96
N TYR A 324 8.95 7.53 35.70
CA TYR A 324 9.98 7.54 36.74
C TYR A 324 9.47 8.16 38.05
N CYS A 325 9.99 7.65 39.17
CA CYS A 325 9.58 8.00 40.51
C CYS A 325 10.81 8.47 41.30
N GLN A 326 11.10 9.77 41.25
CA GLN A 326 12.37 10.36 41.69
C GLN A 326 12.49 10.55 43.21
N PHE A 327 11.38 10.88 43.86
CA PHE A 327 11.36 11.25 45.28
C PHE A 327 10.61 10.21 46.11
N ALA A 328 10.84 10.22 47.42
CA ALA A 328 9.99 9.48 48.35
C ALA A 328 8.62 10.17 48.51
N GLY A 329 7.62 9.44 48.97
CA GLY A 329 6.30 9.99 49.32
C GLY A 329 5.44 10.39 48.11
N LEU A 330 5.70 9.82 46.94
CA LEU A 330 4.95 10.14 45.72
C LEU A 330 3.54 9.55 45.71
N GLU A 331 2.53 10.37 45.45
CA GLU A 331 1.14 9.93 45.19
C GLU A 331 0.97 9.36 43.79
N VAL A 332 1.65 9.99 42.84
CA VAL A 332 1.67 9.67 41.42
C VAL A 332 3.11 9.68 40.94
N PRO A 333 3.44 8.98 39.85
CA PRO A 333 4.77 9.02 39.25
C PRO A 333 5.23 10.46 38.97
N THR A 334 6.55 10.70 39.06
CA THR A 334 7.12 12.06 38.94
C THR A 334 6.91 12.63 37.53
N GLY A 335 6.99 11.77 36.52
CA GLY A 335 6.79 12.15 35.14
C GLY A 335 7.07 11.00 34.19
N LEU A 336 6.88 11.28 32.90
CA LEU A 336 7.20 10.37 31.81
C LEU A 336 8.72 10.33 31.57
N CYS A 337 9.20 9.22 31.04
CA CYS A 337 10.60 9.09 30.63
C CYS A 337 10.94 10.15 29.57
N SER A 338 12.14 10.74 29.68
CA SER A 338 12.57 11.79 28.75
C SER A 338 12.78 11.23 27.34
N PRO A 339 12.48 12.01 26.28
CA PRO A 339 12.72 11.58 24.90
C PRO A 339 14.17 11.12 24.69
N GLY A 340 14.36 10.03 23.95
CA GLY A 340 15.69 9.44 23.72
C GLY A 340 16.19 8.50 24.84
N TYR A 341 15.37 8.26 25.86
CA TYR A 341 15.63 7.31 26.95
C TYR A 341 14.39 6.42 27.16
N TYR A 342 14.59 5.23 27.72
CA TYR A 342 13.49 4.35 28.14
C TYR A 342 13.60 4.03 29.62
N CYS A 343 12.46 3.97 30.28
CA CYS A 343 12.37 3.77 31.72
C CYS A 343 11.79 2.38 31.98
N VAL A 344 12.60 1.49 32.56
CA VAL A 344 12.13 0.18 33.01
C VAL A 344 11.40 0.30 34.35
N SER A 345 10.73 -0.76 34.78
CA SER A 345 10.06 -0.77 36.09
C SER A 345 11.04 -0.40 37.22
N HIS A 346 10.58 0.40 38.17
CA HIS A 346 11.37 1.00 39.27
C HIS A 346 12.35 2.12 38.88
N SER A 347 12.27 2.69 37.69
CA SER A 347 13.09 3.86 37.31
C SER A 347 12.93 5.02 38.29
N THR A 348 14.05 5.58 38.74
CA THR A 348 14.11 6.72 39.67
C THR A 348 14.45 8.04 38.99
N THR A 349 14.76 8.01 37.70
CA THR A 349 15.10 9.19 36.90
C THR A 349 14.52 9.03 35.49
N GLY A 350 14.17 10.14 34.85
CA GLY A 350 13.70 10.17 33.46
C GLY A 350 14.81 9.96 32.43
N THR A 351 16.08 9.92 32.86
CA THR A 351 17.27 9.62 32.05
C THR A 351 18.18 8.61 32.77
N PRO A 352 17.79 7.32 32.86
CA PRO A 352 18.58 6.32 33.58
C PRO A 352 19.92 5.98 32.87
N ASP A 353 21.01 5.87 33.63
CA ASP A 353 22.31 5.45 33.10
C ASP A 353 22.22 4.03 32.51
N GLY A 354 22.75 3.84 31.28
CA GLY A 354 22.66 2.56 30.56
C GLY A 354 21.34 2.32 29.82
N SER A 355 20.45 3.32 29.78
CA SER A 355 19.27 3.36 28.89
C SER A 355 19.53 4.16 27.59
N ASP A 356 20.80 4.47 27.31
CA ASP A 356 21.23 5.14 26.09
C ASP A 356 20.84 4.31 24.86
N LEU A 357 20.10 4.95 23.95
CA LEU A 357 19.68 4.34 22.69
C LEU A 357 20.88 4.08 21.78
N THR A 358 21.02 2.83 21.36
CA THR A 358 21.89 2.46 20.24
C THR A 358 21.25 2.89 18.91
N GLU A 359 22.08 3.02 17.88
CA GLU A 359 21.66 3.27 16.49
C GLU A 359 20.51 2.34 16.05
N GLY A 360 19.61 2.87 15.21
CA GLY A 360 18.44 2.16 14.67
C GLY A 360 17.21 2.08 15.59
N PHE A 361 17.26 2.63 16.81
CA PHE A 361 16.12 2.70 17.74
C PHE A 361 15.77 4.14 18.12
N TYR A 362 14.50 4.39 18.44
CA TYR A 362 14.00 5.65 18.96
C TYR A 362 13.13 5.45 20.21
N CYS A 363 13.10 6.43 21.11
CA CYS A 363 12.19 6.45 22.26
C CYS A 363 11.42 7.77 22.32
N PRO A 364 10.11 7.76 21.98
CA PRO A 364 9.23 8.87 22.32
C PRO A 364 9.13 9.05 23.83
N GLU A 365 8.66 10.22 24.25
CA GLU A 365 8.35 10.50 25.65
C GLU A 365 7.48 9.39 26.25
N GLY A 366 7.87 8.88 27.41
CA GLY A 366 7.12 7.80 28.09
C GLY A 366 7.42 6.37 27.63
N SER A 367 8.52 6.13 26.92
CA SER A 367 8.87 4.77 26.44
C SER A 367 9.35 3.84 27.56
N ASP A 368 8.79 2.64 27.62
CA ASP A 368 9.20 1.56 28.53
C ASP A 368 10.27 0.62 27.93
N TRP A 369 10.42 0.66 26.60
CA TRP A 369 11.41 -0.09 25.84
C TRP A 369 11.81 0.65 24.55
N PRO A 370 13.04 0.50 24.03
CA PRO A 370 13.44 1.10 22.75
C PRO A 370 12.62 0.56 21.58
N LEU A 371 12.06 1.47 20.77
CA LEU A 371 11.29 1.13 19.58
C LEU A 371 12.22 1.10 18.36
N PRO A 372 12.24 0.02 17.56
CA PRO A 372 13.08 -0.02 16.37
C PRO A 372 12.54 0.92 15.29
N CYS A 373 13.44 1.56 14.54
CA CYS A 373 13.07 2.23 13.30
C CYS A 373 12.34 1.22 12.39
N PRO A 374 11.18 1.59 11.82
CA PRO A 374 10.38 0.70 10.99
C PRO A 374 11.09 0.31 9.69
N GLN A 375 10.62 -0.74 9.02
CA GLN A 375 11.09 -1.06 7.68
C GLN A 375 10.85 0.14 6.73
N GLY A 376 11.74 0.32 5.75
CA GLY A 376 11.76 1.52 4.91
C GLY A 376 12.51 2.72 5.50
N THR A 377 12.97 2.65 6.76
CA THR A 377 13.82 3.67 7.38
C THR A 377 15.08 3.07 8.02
N TYR A 378 16.07 3.90 8.26
CA TYR A 378 17.31 3.55 8.96
C TYR A 378 17.83 4.75 9.76
N SER A 379 18.70 4.53 10.73
CA SER A 379 19.40 5.62 11.40
C SER A 379 20.71 5.15 12.02
N ASP A 380 21.79 5.85 11.70
CA ASP A 380 23.13 5.71 12.29
C ASP A 380 23.32 6.60 13.53
N GLN A 381 22.30 7.36 13.90
CA GLN A 381 22.33 8.28 15.04
C GLN A 381 21.80 7.62 16.32
N THR A 382 22.44 7.93 17.44
CA THR A 382 21.99 7.52 18.78
C THR A 382 21.05 8.56 19.40
N GLY A 383 20.26 8.15 20.39
CA GLY A 383 19.41 9.08 21.15
C GLY A 383 18.18 9.62 20.41
N LEU A 384 17.67 8.90 19.41
CA LEU A 384 16.50 9.33 18.63
C LEU A 384 15.25 9.47 19.51
N HIS A 385 14.48 10.54 19.29
CA HIS A 385 13.34 10.88 20.12
C HIS A 385 12.02 10.43 19.50
N ASN A 386 11.91 10.42 18.18
CA ASN A 386 10.67 10.11 17.47
C ASN A 386 10.94 9.27 16.24
N MET A 387 9.89 8.62 15.74
CA MET A 387 9.92 7.86 14.48
C MET A 387 10.38 8.73 13.30
N SER A 388 10.06 10.03 13.32
CA SER A 388 10.46 11.01 12.31
C SER A 388 11.96 11.30 12.28
N ASP A 389 12.69 10.90 13.33
CA ASP A 389 14.15 11.05 13.39
C ASP A 389 14.86 9.87 12.69
N CYS A 390 14.12 8.82 12.31
CA CYS A 390 14.63 7.79 11.40
C CYS A 390 14.68 8.34 9.98
N PHE A 391 15.81 8.19 9.30
CA PHE A 391 15.97 8.58 7.91
C PHE A 391 15.22 7.62 6.99
N LEU A 392 14.44 8.16 6.06
CA LEU A 392 13.85 7.36 4.98
C LEU A 392 14.99 6.78 4.13
N CYS A 393 14.84 5.53 3.71
CA CYS A 393 15.75 4.96 2.72
C CYS A 393 15.72 5.83 1.45
N ASP A 394 16.89 6.28 1.01
CA ASP A 394 17.03 7.10 -0.20
C ASP A 394 16.53 6.36 -1.44
N GLY A 395 16.08 7.13 -2.44
CA GLY A 395 15.70 6.56 -3.74
C GLY A 395 16.87 5.78 -4.36
N GLY A 396 16.57 4.65 -5.00
CA GLY A 396 17.55 3.71 -5.56
C GLY A 396 18.07 2.67 -4.56
N GLU A 397 17.72 2.76 -3.29
CA GLU A 397 18.10 1.81 -2.23
C GLU A 397 16.84 1.31 -1.49
N TYR A 398 16.98 0.21 -0.74
CA TYR A 398 15.88 -0.39 0.03
C TYR A 398 16.31 -0.73 1.47
N CYS A 399 15.34 -0.75 2.39
CA CYS A 399 15.52 -1.01 3.82
C CYS A 399 14.62 -2.18 4.24
N ALA A 400 15.13 -3.41 4.20
CA ALA A 400 14.31 -4.63 4.35
C ALA A 400 13.99 -5.03 5.79
N ALA A 401 14.78 -4.57 6.77
CA ALA A 401 14.66 -4.98 8.16
C ALA A 401 14.30 -3.81 9.08
N PHE A 402 13.80 -4.15 10.27
CA PHE A 402 13.67 -3.20 11.38
C PHE A 402 15.06 -2.91 11.98
N ASN A 403 15.20 -1.77 12.67
CA ASN A 403 16.43 -1.42 13.40
C ASN A 403 17.70 -1.41 12.53
N MET A 404 17.58 -0.76 11.38
CA MET A 404 18.67 -0.63 10.43
C MET A 404 19.52 0.60 10.72
N THR A 405 20.83 0.47 10.56
CA THR A 405 21.81 1.56 10.75
C THR A 405 22.40 2.06 9.43
N SER A 406 22.15 1.33 8.35
CA SER A 406 22.49 1.66 6.97
C SER A 406 21.50 0.97 6.02
N THR A 407 21.49 1.32 4.74
CA THR A 407 20.58 0.72 3.75
C THR A 407 20.91 -0.75 3.47
N SER A 408 19.91 -1.56 3.08
CA SER A 408 20.10 -3.01 2.85
C SER A 408 20.90 -3.28 1.57
N GLY A 409 20.77 -2.38 0.60
CA GLY A 409 21.44 -2.47 -0.69
C GLY A 409 20.73 -1.64 -1.75
N ASN A 410 21.25 -1.74 -2.97
CA ASN A 410 20.69 -1.07 -4.14
C ASN A 410 19.47 -1.82 -4.67
N CYS A 411 18.54 -1.09 -5.27
CA CYS A 411 17.47 -1.64 -6.09
C CYS A 411 18.09 -2.46 -7.25
N THR A 412 17.59 -3.68 -7.45
CA THR A 412 18.11 -4.61 -8.45
C THR A 412 17.78 -4.13 -9.86
N ARG A 413 18.69 -4.37 -10.81
CA ARG A 413 18.52 -4.01 -12.23
C ARG A 413 17.17 -4.51 -12.79
N GLY A 414 16.51 -3.69 -13.61
CA GLY A 414 15.16 -3.95 -14.11
C GLY A 414 14.05 -3.46 -13.18
N PHE A 415 14.40 -2.94 -12.00
CA PHE A 415 13.49 -2.36 -11.03
C PHE A 415 13.99 -0.97 -10.58
N TYR A 416 13.08 -0.17 -10.02
CA TYR A 416 13.42 1.14 -9.44
C TYR A 416 12.78 1.32 -8.07
N CYS A 417 13.41 2.14 -7.24
CA CYS A 417 13.00 2.37 -5.85
C CYS A 417 12.87 3.87 -5.62
N THR A 418 11.67 4.39 -5.35
CA THR A 418 11.44 5.83 -5.17
C THR A 418 11.84 6.36 -3.80
N GLY A 419 12.10 5.46 -2.85
CA GLY A 419 12.45 5.75 -1.46
C GLY A 419 11.49 5.05 -0.49
N ALA A 420 11.99 4.72 0.71
CA ALA A 420 11.28 3.98 1.77
C ALA A 420 10.82 2.54 1.41
N GLU A 421 11.35 1.98 0.33
CA GLU A 421 11.01 0.62 -0.11
C GLU A 421 11.65 -0.44 0.79
N THR A 422 10.96 -1.57 0.95
CA THR A 422 11.38 -2.68 1.83
C THR A 422 11.98 -3.86 1.07
N VAL A 423 11.91 -3.83 -0.26
CA VAL A 423 12.43 -4.87 -1.15
C VAL A 423 13.19 -4.24 -2.31
N ASP A 424 14.14 -4.99 -2.86
CA ASP A 424 15.03 -4.55 -3.95
C ASP A 424 14.35 -4.52 -5.34
N ASN A 425 13.13 -5.03 -5.44
CA ASN A 425 12.36 -5.19 -6.68
C ASN A 425 10.96 -4.54 -6.60
N ALA A 426 10.84 -3.46 -5.81
CA ALA A 426 9.57 -2.85 -5.46
C ALA A 426 8.75 -2.38 -6.66
N ASN A 427 9.38 -1.68 -7.61
CA ASN A 427 8.70 -1.16 -8.80
C ASN A 427 9.35 -1.69 -10.08
N ARG A 428 8.54 -2.33 -10.93
CA ARG A 428 8.97 -2.86 -12.24
C ARG A 428 9.30 -1.72 -13.19
N CYS A 429 10.41 -1.82 -13.92
CA CYS A 429 10.72 -0.84 -14.95
C CYS A 429 9.69 -0.91 -16.10
N PRO A 430 9.00 0.19 -16.43
CA PRO A 430 7.95 0.22 -17.44
C PRO A 430 8.49 0.19 -18.88
N ILE A 431 7.63 -0.18 -19.82
CA ILE A 431 7.89 -0.13 -21.27
C ILE A 431 8.32 1.28 -21.69
N GLY A 432 9.34 1.38 -22.55
CA GLY A 432 9.95 2.64 -22.99
C GLY A 432 11.10 3.14 -22.13
N TYR A 433 11.32 2.53 -20.96
CA TYR A 433 12.33 2.93 -20.00
C TYR A 433 13.32 1.80 -19.72
N TYR A 434 14.48 2.15 -19.17
CA TYR A 434 15.45 1.20 -18.64
C TYR A 434 15.87 1.59 -17.22
N CYS A 435 16.11 0.58 -16.39
CA CYS A 435 16.44 0.77 -14.99
C CYS A 435 17.72 -0.01 -14.64
N PRO A 436 18.91 0.62 -14.73
CA PRO A 436 20.16 0.09 -14.17
C PRO A 436 20.06 -0.14 -12.66
N GLU A 437 21.07 -0.74 -12.04
CA GLU A 437 21.12 -0.82 -10.58
C GLU A 437 21.07 0.59 -9.95
N ARG A 438 20.42 0.70 -8.79
CA ARG A 438 20.28 1.96 -8.04
C ARG A 438 19.47 3.05 -8.76
N THR A 439 18.44 2.64 -9.51
CA THR A 439 17.54 3.57 -10.21
C THR A 439 16.47 4.12 -9.27
N THR A 440 16.33 5.44 -9.20
CA THR A 440 15.33 6.14 -8.37
C THR A 440 14.01 6.34 -9.11
N THR A 441 14.09 6.69 -10.38
CA THR A 441 12.97 6.87 -11.31
C THR A 441 13.33 6.26 -12.67
N PRO A 442 12.36 5.68 -13.40
CA PRO A 442 12.63 5.07 -14.70
C PRO A 442 13.33 6.04 -15.67
N ILE A 443 14.37 5.59 -16.35
CA ILE A 443 15.13 6.40 -17.31
C ILE A 443 14.60 6.13 -18.72
N LEU A 444 14.10 7.16 -19.39
CA LEU A 444 13.58 7.02 -20.76
C LEU A 444 14.69 6.57 -21.70
N CYS A 445 14.41 5.65 -22.61
CA CYS A 445 15.41 5.21 -23.58
C CYS A 445 15.95 6.39 -24.40
N PRO A 446 17.28 6.53 -24.56
CA PRO A 446 17.86 7.56 -25.40
C PRO A 446 17.52 7.34 -26.88
N SER A 447 17.52 8.41 -27.68
CA SER A 447 17.30 8.30 -29.12
C SER A 447 18.27 7.31 -29.77
N GLY A 448 17.77 6.54 -30.73
CA GLY A 448 18.46 5.39 -31.31
C GLY A 448 18.25 4.08 -30.56
N THR A 449 17.52 4.10 -29.44
CA THR A 449 17.20 2.90 -28.67
C THR A 449 15.72 2.88 -28.24
N TYR A 450 15.20 1.70 -27.92
CA TYR A 450 13.83 1.51 -27.45
C TYR A 450 13.74 0.36 -26.45
N GLN A 451 12.59 0.23 -25.79
CA GLN A 451 12.30 -0.93 -24.94
C GLN A 451 10.81 -1.27 -24.99
N ASP A 452 10.49 -2.46 -25.47
CA ASP A 452 9.14 -3.02 -25.64
C ASP A 452 8.76 -4.03 -24.54
N GLU A 453 9.70 -4.40 -23.67
CA GLU A 453 9.48 -5.32 -22.56
C GLU A 453 9.62 -4.61 -21.19
N GLU A 454 8.83 -5.05 -20.20
CA GLU A 454 9.02 -4.63 -18.81
C GLU A 454 10.27 -5.27 -18.18
N GLU A 455 10.70 -4.72 -17.04
CA GLU A 455 11.79 -5.25 -16.19
C GLU A 455 13.17 -5.27 -16.85
N LYS A 456 13.42 -4.37 -17.81
CA LYS A 456 14.70 -4.29 -18.50
C LYS A 456 15.62 -3.24 -17.88
N TRP A 457 16.90 -3.60 -17.84
CA TRP A 457 17.97 -2.76 -17.29
C TRP A 457 18.77 -2.03 -18.36
N SER A 458 18.49 -2.30 -19.64
CA SER A 458 19.10 -1.65 -20.80
C SER A 458 18.07 -1.54 -21.92
N CYS A 459 18.24 -0.55 -22.80
CA CYS A 459 17.45 -0.42 -24.02
C CYS A 459 18.00 -1.30 -25.14
N LYS A 460 17.13 -1.71 -26.05
CA LYS A 460 17.48 -2.39 -27.31
C LYS A 460 17.83 -1.33 -28.36
N GLU A 461 18.75 -1.64 -29.26
CA GLU A 461 19.02 -0.77 -30.42
C GLU A 461 17.79 -0.68 -31.32
N CYS A 462 17.51 0.51 -31.86
CA CYS A 462 16.41 0.72 -32.77
C CYS A 462 16.55 -0.22 -33.99
N PRO A 463 15.49 -0.97 -34.37
CA PRO A 463 15.58 -1.92 -35.45
C PRO A 463 15.73 -1.22 -36.81
N LEU A 464 16.37 -1.90 -37.76
CA LEU A 464 16.50 -1.43 -39.14
C LEU A 464 15.12 -1.14 -39.78
N GLY A 465 15.03 -0.04 -40.53
CA GLY A 465 13.79 0.45 -41.12
C GLY A 465 12.94 1.35 -40.20
N TYR A 466 13.38 1.58 -38.96
CA TYR A 466 12.69 2.43 -37.97
C TYR A 466 13.63 3.47 -37.39
N TYR A 467 13.07 4.59 -36.91
CA TYR A 467 13.82 5.59 -36.14
C TYR A 467 13.25 5.69 -34.73
N CYS A 468 14.12 5.87 -33.73
CA CYS A 468 13.72 5.93 -32.34
C CYS A 468 14.08 7.29 -31.77
N ASP A 469 13.12 8.23 -31.77
CA ASP A 469 13.30 9.60 -31.28
C ASP A 469 12.63 9.78 -29.92
N ASN A 470 13.43 9.96 -28.87
CA ASN A 470 12.92 10.12 -27.51
C ASN A 470 12.25 11.49 -27.26
N SER A 471 12.38 12.46 -28.17
CA SER A 471 11.65 13.73 -28.09
C SER A 471 10.14 13.54 -28.30
N LEU A 472 9.74 12.40 -28.87
CA LEU A 472 8.35 11.96 -29.02
C LEU A 472 7.80 11.27 -27.74
N GLY A 473 8.63 11.06 -26.72
CA GLY A 473 8.29 10.32 -25.50
C GLY A 473 8.68 8.84 -25.60
N VAL A 474 7.81 7.95 -25.11
CA VAL A 474 8.01 6.49 -25.20
C VAL A 474 7.84 6.04 -26.65
N VAL A 475 8.91 5.46 -27.21
CA VAL A 475 8.93 4.97 -28.59
C VAL A 475 8.43 3.53 -28.66
N GLU A 476 7.35 3.31 -29.39
CA GLU A 476 6.82 1.99 -29.73
C GLU A 476 7.08 1.65 -31.19
N ILE A 477 7.61 0.46 -31.48
CA ILE A 477 7.89 0.01 -32.85
C ILE A 477 6.57 -0.25 -33.60
N ASN A 478 6.13 0.72 -34.38
CA ASN A 478 4.90 0.68 -35.18
C ASN A 478 5.02 1.55 -36.45
N ASP A 479 3.93 1.64 -37.22
CA ASP A 479 3.90 2.36 -38.51
C ASP A 479 4.18 3.88 -38.41
N THR A 480 4.10 4.48 -37.22
CA THR A 480 4.31 5.93 -37.02
C THR A 480 5.78 6.31 -36.94
N ILE A 481 6.65 5.36 -36.63
CA ILE A 481 8.11 5.54 -36.56
C ILE A 481 8.86 4.75 -37.63
N LEU A 482 8.12 4.28 -38.64
CA LEU A 482 8.71 3.74 -39.86
C LEU A 482 9.59 4.82 -40.50
N CYS A 483 10.72 4.42 -41.08
CA CYS A 483 11.56 5.35 -41.81
C CYS A 483 10.73 6.07 -42.88
N PRO A 484 10.67 7.42 -42.87
CA PRO A 484 9.82 8.14 -43.80
C PRO A 484 10.34 8.03 -45.24
N PRO A 485 9.48 8.27 -46.24
CA PRO A 485 9.93 8.26 -47.63
C PRO A 485 11.00 9.33 -47.85
N GLY A 486 11.97 9.00 -48.70
CA GLY A 486 13.16 9.81 -48.95
C GLY A 486 14.31 9.55 -47.96
N SER A 487 14.08 8.82 -46.86
CA SER A 487 15.12 8.45 -45.90
C SER A 487 15.33 6.94 -45.85
N PHE A 488 16.48 6.52 -45.33
CA PHE A 488 16.73 5.14 -44.88
C PHE A 488 17.19 5.16 -43.42
N CYS A 489 16.92 4.08 -42.69
CA CYS A 489 17.13 4.03 -41.25
C CYS A 489 17.88 2.73 -40.90
N PRO A 490 19.21 2.75 -40.85
CA PRO A 490 19.99 1.63 -40.30
C PRO A 490 19.68 1.43 -38.81
N ALA A 491 20.14 0.30 -38.26
CA ALA A 491 19.96 0.03 -36.83
C ALA A 491 20.55 1.17 -35.98
N GLY A 492 19.80 1.62 -34.96
CA GLY A 492 20.21 2.71 -34.08
C GLY A 492 19.87 4.13 -34.57
N THR A 493 19.07 4.29 -35.64
CA THR A 493 18.67 5.62 -36.14
C THR A 493 17.92 6.44 -35.07
N THR A 494 18.36 7.68 -34.85
CA THR A 494 17.92 8.54 -33.75
C THR A 494 16.74 9.45 -34.12
N TYR A 495 16.65 9.90 -35.38
CA TYR A 495 15.54 10.71 -35.88
C TYR A 495 15.28 10.43 -37.36
N SER A 496 14.06 10.75 -37.81
CA SER A 496 13.47 10.33 -39.10
C SER A 496 14.23 10.78 -40.37
N THR A 497 15.09 11.80 -40.26
CA THR A 497 15.83 12.39 -41.39
C THR A 497 17.35 12.32 -41.19
N GLU A 498 17.84 11.44 -40.31
CA GLU A 498 19.27 11.30 -40.03
C GLU A 498 20.03 10.80 -41.27
N PHE A 499 19.48 9.81 -41.96
CA PHE A 499 20.05 9.29 -43.20
C PHE A 499 19.08 9.47 -44.36
N LEU A 500 19.35 10.49 -45.17
CA LEU A 500 18.57 10.81 -46.36
C LEU A 500 19.08 10.00 -47.55
N CYS A 501 18.19 9.60 -48.45
CA CYS A 501 18.59 9.08 -49.75
C CYS A 501 19.52 10.09 -50.45
N PRO A 502 20.70 9.65 -50.91
CA PRO A 502 21.70 10.54 -51.49
C PRO A 502 21.21 11.18 -52.79
N ARG A 503 21.80 12.33 -53.16
CA ARG A 503 21.51 13.00 -54.44
C ARG A 503 21.77 12.03 -55.59
N GLY A 504 20.92 12.08 -56.63
CA GLY A 504 20.92 11.10 -57.71
C GLY A 504 20.02 9.89 -57.43
N THR A 505 19.47 9.77 -56.23
CA THR A 505 18.47 8.75 -55.87
C THR A 505 17.22 9.39 -55.29
N PHE A 506 16.12 8.66 -55.29
CA PHE A 506 14.86 9.04 -54.64
C PHE A 506 14.14 7.80 -54.11
N SER A 507 13.23 7.96 -53.17
CA SER A 507 12.33 6.87 -52.79
C SER A 507 11.03 7.38 -52.20
N ASN A 508 9.91 6.86 -52.69
CA ASN A 508 8.59 7.06 -52.09
C ASN A 508 8.21 5.92 -51.12
N ALA A 509 9.10 4.94 -50.92
CA ALA A 509 8.87 3.83 -50.00
C ALA A 509 9.23 4.23 -48.57
N THR A 510 8.42 3.78 -47.61
CA THR A 510 8.73 3.86 -46.18
C THR A 510 9.50 2.63 -45.72
N GLY A 511 10.15 2.71 -44.56
CA GLY A 511 10.79 1.57 -43.91
C GLY A 511 12.08 1.11 -44.59
N LEU A 512 12.76 1.98 -45.34
CA LEU A 512 14.07 1.67 -45.90
C LEU A 512 15.10 1.53 -44.77
N SER A 513 15.97 0.52 -44.87
CA SER A 513 17.03 0.24 -43.90
C SER A 513 18.43 0.61 -44.37
N ASP A 514 18.62 0.76 -45.69
CA ASP A 514 19.94 0.93 -46.32
C ASP A 514 19.84 1.83 -47.57
N ASP A 515 20.92 2.53 -47.90
CA ASP A 515 20.95 3.46 -49.03
C ASP A 515 20.78 2.77 -50.39
N THR A 516 21.17 1.49 -50.49
CA THR A 516 20.98 0.68 -51.71
C THR A 516 19.52 0.44 -52.06
N GLN A 517 18.60 0.68 -51.12
CA GLN A 517 17.16 0.59 -51.34
C GLN A 517 16.56 1.89 -51.87
N CYS A 518 17.34 2.98 -51.93
CA CYS A 518 16.96 4.19 -52.66
C CYS A 518 16.99 3.89 -54.17
N SER A 519 15.94 4.31 -54.88
CA SER A 519 15.86 4.08 -56.32
C SER A 519 16.73 5.09 -57.07
N PRO A 520 17.53 4.66 -58.07
CA PRO A 520 18.29 5.58 -58.90
C PRO A 520 17.32 6.52 -59.64
N CYS A 521 17.76 7.75 -59.90
CA CYS A 521 16.94 8.71 -60.64
C CYS A 521 16.60 8.16 -62.03
N SER A 522 15.31 8.21 -62.39
CA SER A 522 14.81 7.67 -63.65
C SER A 522 15.49 8.34 -64.87
N PRO A 523 15.71 7.60 -65.97
CA PRO A 523 16.28 8.17 -67.19
C PRO A 523 15.50 9.40 -67.67
N GLY A 524 16.22 10.46 -68.04
CA GLY A 524 15.68 11.76 -68.46
C GLY A 524 15.38 12.74 -67.32
N TYR A 525 15.46 12.30 -66.06
CA TYR A 525 15.23 13.12 -64.87
C TYR A 525 16.48 13.27 -64.01
N TYR A 526 16.55 14.34 -63.21
CA TYR A 526 17.57 14.52 -62.18
C TYR A 526 16.95 14.62 -60.78
N CYS A 527 17.74 14.21 -59.78
CA CYS A 527 17.37 14.14 -58.38
C CYS A 527 18.33 15.03 -57.59
N GLY A 528 17.99 16.32 -57.50
CA GLY A 528 18.91 17.37 -57.06
C GLY A 528 18.96 17.63 -55.57
N VAL A 529 18.06 17.04 -54.78
CA VAL A 529 17.99 17.23 -53.34
C VAL A 529 18.10 15.86 -52.67
N ALA A 530 18.93 15.76 -51.62
CA ALA A 530 18.93 14.57 -50.77
C ALA A 530 17.55 14.46 -50.09
N GLY A 531 17.06 13.23 -49.88
CA GLY A 531 15.75 13.05 -49.28
C GLY A 531 14.57 13.15 -50.25
N SER A 532 14.82 13.14 -51.56
CA SER A 532 13.75 13.27 -52.55
C SER A 532 12.84 12.04 -52.56
N THR A 533 11.52 12.26 -52.57
CA THR A 533 10.52 11.20 -52.70
C THR A 533 10.08 10.94 -54.14
N SER A 534 10.44 11.85 -55.05
CA SER A 534 10.22 11.76 -56.50
C SER A 534 11.37 12.44 -57.24
N PRO A 535 11.56 12.17 -58.54
CA PRO A 535 12.52 12.93 -59.35
C PRO A 535 12.23 14.43 -59.31
N THR A 536 13.27 15.27 -59.31
CA THR A 536 13.14 16.72 -59.14
C THR A 536 12.52 17.36 -60.39
N ALA A 537 13.12 17.13 -61.56
CA ALA A 537 12.62 17.60 -62.85
C ALA A 537 13.37 16.89 -63.99
N LEU A 538 12.96 17.19 -65.24
CA LEU A 538 13.65 16.74 -66.45
C LEU A 538 15.00 17.43 -66.60
N CYS A 539 15.95 16.79 -67.28
CA CYS A 539 17.23 17.40 -67.59
C CYS A 539 17.14 18.48 -68.67
N ASP A 540 17.99 19.49 -68.54
CA ASP A 540 17.95 20.65 -69.42
C ASP A 540 18.39 20.27 -70.85
N PRO A 541 17.86 20.95 -71.88
CA PRO A 541 18.29 20.77 -73.25
C PRO A 541 19.81 20.96 -73.41
N GLY A 542 20.44 20.12 -74.23
CA GLY A 542 21.90 20.07 -74.39
C GLY A 542 22.61 19.14 -73.40
N TYR A 543 21.87 18.44 -72.53
CA TYR A 543 22.40 17.46 -71.59
C TYR A 543 21.59 16.16 -71.66
N TYR A 544 22.20 15.05 -71.27
CA TYR A 544 21.51 13.76 -71.14
C TYR A 544 21.68 13.19 -69.73
N CYS A 545 20.65 12.46 -69.29
CA CYS A 545 20.58 11.87 -67.95
C CYS A 545 20.16 10.41 -68.07
N GLN A 546 21.13 9.51 -68.11
CA GLN A 546 20.86 8.09 -68.23
C GLN A 546 20.44 7.52 -66.88
N GLU A 547 21.25 7.71 -65.83
CA GLU A 547 20.95 7.30 -64.45
C GLU A 547 21.68 8.23 -63.45
N ASN A 548 21.18 8.32 -62.20
CA ASN A 548 21.84 9.00 -61.07
C ASN A 548 22.16 10.50 -61.23
N ALA A 549 21.54 11.19 -62.21
CA ALA A 549 21.74 12.62 -62.42
C ALA A 549 21.38 13.44 -61.16
N THR A 550 22.30 14.29 -60.69
CA THR A 550 22.08 15.13 -59.50
C THR A 550 21.74 16.58 -59.82
N THR A 551 21.79 16.97 -61.09
CA THR A 551 21.53 18.34 -61.55
C THR A 551 20.92 18.30 -62.95
N SER A 552 20.21 19.36 -63.36
CA SER A 552 19.65 19.48 -64.70
C SER A 552 20.71 19.68 -65.79
N THR A 553 21.91 20.15 -65.41
CA THR A 553 23.10 20.30 -66.26
C THR A 553 24.24 19.43 -65.70
N PRO A 554 24.12 18.10 -65.79
CA PRO A 554 25.06 17.16 -65.19
C PRO A 554 26.44 17.21 -65.87
N ASN A 555 27.47 16.82 -65.12
CA ASN A 555 28.86 16.68 -65.55
C ASN A 555 29.49 15.38 -65.01
N GLN A 556 28.71 14.30 -65.02
CA GLN A 556 28.95 13.05 -64.29
C GLN A 556 29.46 11.91 -65.19
N GLY A 557 29.85 12.19 -66.44
CA GLY A 557 30.43 11.18 -67.34
C GLY A 557 29.38 10.36 -68.09
N ALA A 558 29.55 9.04 -68.17
CA ALA A 558 28.69 8.20 -69.01
C ALA A 558 27.25 8.12 -68.49
N GLU A 559 27.04 8.34 -67.20
CA GLU A 559 25.74 8.23 -66.55
C GLU A 559 24.87 9.48 -66.73
N ALA A 560 25.48 10.67 -66.81
CA ALA A 560 24.79 11.93 -67.09
C ALA A 560 25.80 13.04 -67.41
N ASP A 561 25.75 13.66 -68.59
CA ASP A 561 26.70 14.71 -68.97
C ASP A 561 26.14 15.65 -70.04
N VAL A 562 26.96 16.62 -70.46
CA VAL A 562 26.74 17.41 -71.66
C VAL A 562 26.59 16.50 -72.88
N CYS A 563 25.67 16.86 -73.78
CA CYS A 563 25.44 16.11 -75.00
C CYS A 563 26.74 15.99 -75.82
N PRO A 564 27.21 14.78 -76.14
CA PRO A 564 28.47 14.60 -76.85
C PRO A 564 28.41 15.13 -78.29
N GLN A 565 29.56 15.43 -78.87
CA GLN A 565 29.66 15.81 -80.29
C GLN A 565 29.11 14.70 -81.19
N GLY A 566 28.47 15.09 -82.29
CA GLY A 566 27.75 14.20 -83.20
C GLY A 566 26.34 13.82 -82.74
N TYR A 567 25.88 14.33 -81.59
CA TYR A 567 24.55 14.07 -81.04
C TYR A 567 23.85 15.38 -80.63
N PHE A 568 22.53 15.33 -80.50
CA PHE A 568 21.71 16.38 -79.91
C PHE A 568 20.79 15.78 -78.83
N CYS A 569 20.47 16.61 -77.82
CA CYS A 569 19.75 16.20 -76.63
C CYS A 569 18.64 17.21 -76.32
N PRO A 570 17.39 16.95 -76.75
CA PRO A 570 16.22 17.70 -76.31
C PRO A 570 16.01 17.62 -74.79
N VAL A 571 15.05 18.38 -74.26
CA VAL A 571 14.69 18.31 -72.82
C VAL A 571 14.35 16.88 -72.40
N GLY A 572 14.90 16.42 -71.27
CA GLY A 572 14.61 15.09 -70.73
C GLY A 572 15.24 13.92 -71.48
N THR A 573 16.32 14.14 -72.24
CA THR A 573 17.01 13.09 -72.99
C THR A 573 17.70 12.12 -72.04
N SER A 574 17.41 10.82 -72.16
CA SER A 574 18.12 9.77 -71.41
C SER A 574 19.31 9.18 -72.17
N VAL A 575 19.22 9.16 -73.50
CA VAL A 575 20.24 8.63 -74.39
C VAL A 575 20.42 9.65 -75.52
N PRO A 576 21.63 10.18 -75.75
CA PRO A 576 21.87 11.17 -76.80
C PRO A 576 21.37 10.70 -78.18
N GLU A 577 20.68 11.58 -78.91
CA GLU A 577 20.18 11.26 -80.25
C GLU A 577 21.21 11.64 -81.32
N PRO A 578 21.57 10.72 -82.23
CA PRO A 578 22.63 10.98 -83.19
C PRO A 578 22.20 11.97 -84.28
N CYS A 579 23.11 12.85 -84.72
CA CYS A 579 22.93 13.55 -85.99
C CYS A 579 22.86 12.52 -87.13
N VAL A 580 21.92 12.76 -88.05
CA VAL A 580 21.58 11.83 -89.15
C VAL A 580 22.54 12.01 -90.34
N PRO A 581 22.67 11.00 -91.23
CA PRO A 581 23.45 11.12 -92.45
C PRO A 581 23.11 12.39 -93.25
N GLY A 582 24.12 13.01 -93.83
CA GLY A 582 24.06 14.34 -94.46
C GLY A 582 24.29 15.51 -93.49
N THR A 583 24.40 15.26 -92.18
CA THR A 583 24.69 16.27 -91.15
C THR A 583 25.76 15.81 -90.16
N TYR A 584 26.42 16.74 -89.47
CA TYR A 584 27.40 16.48 -88.41
C TYR A 584 27.23 17.48 -87.24
N GLY A 585 27.61 17.09 -86.03
CA GLY A 585 27.56 17.95 -84.83
C GLY A 585 28.95 18.24 -84.29
N ASP A 586 29.53 19.39 -84.63
CA ASP A 586 30.89 19.79 -84.25
C ASP A 586 31.00 20.36 -82.83
N ALA A 587 29.90 20.81 -82.25
CA ALA A 587 29.82 21.27 -80.88
C ALA A 587 29.23 20.21 -79.95
N ALA A 588 29.71 20.19 -78.70
CA ALA A 588 29.03 19.51 -77.61
C ALA A 588 27.86 20.38 -77.11
N GLY A 589 26.85 19.76 -76.49
CA GLY A 589 25.71 20.46 -75.91
C GLY A 589 24.64 20.87 -76.91
N LEU A 590 24.57 20.21 -78.07
CA LEU A 590 23.48 20.45 -79.03
C LEU A 590 22.15 20.03 -78.38
N SER A 591 21.18 20.93 -78.41
CA SER A 591 19.85 20.75 -77.82
C SER A 591 18.77 20.34 -78.81
N ASN A 592 19.02 20.50 -80.10
CA ASN A 592 18.02 20.28 -81.14
C ASN A 592 18.69 19.78 -82.43
N VAL A 593 17.95 18.97 -83.20
CA VAL A 593 18.38 18.48 -84.51
C VAL A 593 18.71 19.61 -85.49
N SER A 594 18.08 20.78 -85.36
CA SER A 594 18.39 21.95 -86.19
C SER A 594 19.79 22.51 -85.98
N GLN A 595 20.49 22.08 -84.92
CA GLN A 595 21.87 22.44 -84.63
C GLN A 595 22.87 21.40 -85.18
N CYS A 596 22.40 20.30 -85.78
CA CYS A 596 23.24 19.45 -86.62
C CYS A 596 23.53 20.21 -87.93
N THR A 597 24.80 20.47 -88.19
CA THR A 597 25.26 21.24 -89.34
C THR A 597 25.22 20.37 -90.59
N PRO A 598 24.59 20.82 -91.70
CA PRO A 598 24.66 20.11 -92.98
C PRO A 598 26.11 19.97 -93.45
N CYS A 599 26.42 18.84 -94.09
CA CYS A 599 27.77 18.64 -94.59
C CYS A 599 28.06 19.63 -95.71
N THR A 600 29.19 20.32 -95.58
CA THR A 600 29.61 21.39 -96.49
C THR A 600 29.65 20.87 -97.93
N ALA A 601 29.29 21.74 -98.89
CA ALA A 601 29.32 21.36 -100.29
C ALA A 601 30.72 20.85 -100.69
N GLY A 602 30.77 19.74 -101.43
CA GLY A 602 32.00 19.04 -101.81
C GLY A 602 32.43 17.94 -100.83
N GLN A 603 31.85 17.91 -99.63
CA GLN A 603 32.09 16.89 -98.61
C GLN A 603 30.82 16.06 -98.35
N PHE A 604 30.96 14.91 -97.70
CA PHE A 604 29.85 13.99 -97.43
C PHE A 604 29.90 13.42 -96.01
N CYS A 605 28.75 12.91 -95.56
CA CYS A 605 28.53 12.33 -94.24
C CYS A 605 27.56 11.13 -94.33
N GLU A 606 28.07 9.92 -94.48
CA GLU A 606 27.27 8.69 -94.63
C GLU A 606 26.90 8.06 -93.29
N GLN A 607 27.75 8.27 -92.27
CA GLN A 607 27.54 7.68 -90.96
C GLN A 607 26.69 8.56 -90.05
N TYR A 608 26.06 7.93 -89.06
CA TYR A 608 25.49 8.62 -87.91
C TYR A 608 26.62 9.06 -86.98
N GLN A 609 26.33 10.03 -86.09
CA GLN A 609 27.24 10.39 -84.97
C GLN A 609 28.55 11.05 -85.41
N LEU A 610 28.52 11.80 -86.51
CA LEU A 610 29.69 12.49 -87.02
C LEU A 610 29.92 13.81 -86.29
N SER A 611 31.14 14.04 -85.81
CA SER A 611 31.58 15.32 -85.27
C SER A 611 32.23 16.24 -86.31
N ALA A 612 32.53 15.71 -87.49
CA ALA A 612 33.07 16.43 -88.64
C ALA A 612 32.70 15.68 -89.93
N PRO A 613 32.77 16.33 -91.12
CA PRO A 613 32.62 15.65 -92.40
C PRO A 613 33.64 14.52 -92.56
N GLU A 614 33.23 13.39 -93.16
CA GLU A 614 34.09 12.21 -93.32
C GLU A 614 35.18 12.42 -94.38
N GLY A 615 34.93 13.31 -95.34
CA GLY A 615 35.92 13.74 -96.32
C GLY A 615 35.27 14.27 -97.59
N ASP A 616 36.09 14.39 -98.63
CA ASP A 616 35.68 14.94 -99.92
C ASP A 616 34.99 13.90 -100.82
N CYS A 617 34.09 14.34 -101.69
CA CYS A 617 33.41 13.42 -102.60
C CYS A 617 34.34 12.82 -103.64
N THR A 618 34.05 11.57 -104.04
CA THR A 618 34.91 10.82 -104.96
C THR A 618 34.89 11.46 -106.33
N ALA A 619 36.05 11.52 -106.99
CA ALA A 619 36.14 11.98 -108.37
C ALA A 619 35.18 11.17 -109.29
N GLY A 620 34.53 11.86 -110.22
CA GLY A 620 33.41 11.32 -111.02
C GLY A 620 32.03 11.55 -110.37
N PHE A 621 31.98 12.09 -109.16
CA PHE A 621 30.75 12.48 -108.46
C PHE A 621 30.88 13.91 -107.93
N TYR A 622 29.76 14.56 -107.66
CA TYR A 622 29.72 15.86 -107.00
C TYR A 622 28.69 15.86 -105.86
N CYS A 623 28.96 16.68 -104.85
CA CYS A 623 28.19 16.70 -103.63
C CYS A 623 27.70 18.10 -103.31
N PRO A 624 26.38 18.36 -103.45
CA PRO A 624 25.78 19.56 -102.89
C PRO A 624 25.82 19.53 -101.35
N GLU A 625 25.52 20.67 -100.73
CA GLU A 625 25.38 20.76 -99.27
C GLU A 625 24.38 19.72 -98.73
N GLY A 626 24.71 19.08 -97.61
CA GLY A 626 23.88 18.03 -97.00
C GLY A 626 24.01 16.64 -97.65
N SER A 627 25.10 16.36 -98.37
CA SER A 627 25.30 15.06 -99.01
C SER A 627 25.57 13.94 -98.00
N ASP A 628 24.75 12.89 -98.06
CA ASP A 628 24.79 11.69 -97.22
C ASP A 628 25.61 10.54 -97.82
N LEU A 629 26.21 10.76 -99.00
CA LEU A 629 26.96 9.75 -99.75
C LEU A 629 28.13 10.40 -100.47
N ARG A 630 29.31 9.77 -100.43
CA ARG A 630 30.50 10.19 -101.17
C ARG A 630 30.29 10.16 -102.69
N THR A 631 29.29 9.41 -103.14
CA THR A 631 28.86 9.27 -104.55
C THR A 631 27.46 9.81 -104.80
N LYS A 632 27.02 10.87 -104.08
CA LYS A 632 25.64 11.37 -104.06
C LYS A 632 25.05 11.61 -105.45
N LEU A 633 25.74 12.38 -106.29
CA LEU A 633 25.33 12.68 -107.66
C LEU A 633 26.46 12.34 -108.62
N VAL A 634 26.15 11.53 -109.64
CA VAL A 634 27.08 11.19 -110.71
C VAL A 634 27.39 12.45 -111.53
N CYS A 635 28.63 12.62 -111.95
CA CYS A 635 28.99 13.72 -112.85
C CYS A 635 28.26 13.55 -114.19
N PRO A 636 27.45 14.53 -114.63
CA PRO A 636 26.69 14.42 -115.86
C PRO A 636 27.60 14.43 -117.10
N VAL A 637 27.07 13.92 -118.22
CA VAL A 637 27.73 14.03 -119.53
C VAL A 637 28.11 15.48 -119.87
N GLY A 638 29.17 15.64 -120.65
CA GLY A 638 29.76 16.93 -121.00
C GLY A 638 30.51 17.63 -119.87
N HIS A 639 30.54 17.07 -118.66
CA HIS A 639 31.23 17.64 -117.52
C HIS A 639 32.27 16.64 -116.96
N TYR A 640 33.20 17.16 -116.17
CA TYR A 640 34.11 16.38 -115.33
C TYR A 640 34.02 16.86 -113.88
N CYS A 641 34.26 15.93 -112.95
CA CYS A 641 34.17 16.19 -111.51
C CYS A 641 35.40 15.62 -110.82
N LEU A 642 36.24 16.48 -110.26
CA LEU A 642 37.39 16.08 -109.44
C LEU A 642 36.93 15.76 -108.01
N SER A 643 37.85 15.20 -107.20
CA SER A 643 37.59 14.99 -105.78
C SER A 643 37.18 16.30 -105.11
N GLY A 644 36.10 16.28 -104.32
CA GLY A 644 35.60 17.48 -103.63
C GLY A 644 34.79 18.45 -104.51
N SER A 645 34.32 18.01 -105.68
CA SER A 645 33.51 18.87 -106.55
C SER A 645 32.16 19.21 -105.93
N VAL A 646 31.86 20.50 -105.81
CA VAL A 646 30.56 21.02 -105.35
C VAL A 646 29.53 21.09 -106.48
N ILE A 647 30.01 21.32 -107.70
CA ILE A 647 29.25 21.40 -108.94
C ILE A 647 30.05 20.77 -110.09
N PRO A 648 29.41 20.21 -111.12
CA PRO A 648 30.10 19.69 -112.30
C PRO A 648 30.82 20.79 -113.08
N SER A 649 32.07 20.53 -113.51
CA SER A 649 32.83 21.46 -114.35
C SER A 649 32.66 21.10 -115.83
N PRO A 650 32.28 22.02 -116.72
CA PRO A 650 32.07 21.70 -118.13
C PRO A 650 33.40 21.35 -118.82
N CYS A 651 33.39 20.37 -119.73
CA CYS A 651 34.52 20.08 -120.60
C CYS A 651 34.86 21.32 -121.45
N PRO A 652 36.14 21.68 -121.60
CA PRO A 652 36.53 22.84 -122.39
C PRO A 652 36.24 22.64 -123.89
N PRO A 653 36.12 23.74 -124.68
CA PRO A 653 36.00 23.65 -126.13
C PRO A 653 37.15 22.84 -126.74
N SER A 654 36.98 22.26 -127.92
CA SER A 654 37.82 21.19 -128.54
C SER A 654 37.69 19.79 -127.94
N THR A 655 36.99 19.65 -126.81
CA THR A 655 36.76 18.37 -126.13
C THR A 655 35.28 18.17 -125.80
N TYR A 656 34.88 16.93 -125.58
CA TYR A 656 33.53 16.55 -125.18
C TYR A 656 33.59 15.33 -124.25
N ASN A 657 32.52 15.06 -123.51
CA ASN A 657 32.43 13.86 -122.69
C ASN A 657 31.08 13.15 -122.90
N PRO A 658 31.05 12.01 -123.61
CA PRO A 658 29.81 11.29 -123.86
C PRO A 658 29.35 10.38 -122.71
N SER A 659 30.16 10.22 -121.66
CA SER A 659 29.88 9.29 -120.55
C SER A 659 29.68 10.03 -119.23
N GLU A 660 28.79 9.52 -118.39
CA GLU A 660 28.66 10.00 -117.01
C GLU A 660 29.87 9.56 -116.17
N GLY A 661 30.16 10.28 -115.09
CA GLY A 661 31.16 9.88 -114.10
C GLY A 661 32.62 10.19 -114.45
N LEU A 662 32.87 11.14 -115.36
CA LEU A 662 34.24 11.53 -115.72
C LEU A 662 34.97 12.13 -114.50
N ASN A 663 36.06 11.46 -114.10
CA ASN A 663 36.77 11.69 -112.84
C ASN A 663 38.14 12.35 -113.01
N THR A 664 38.53 12.69 -114.24
CA THR A 664 39.74 13.42 -114.59
C THR A 664 39.38 14.64 -115.44
N THR A 665 40.32 15.56 -115.59
CA THR A 665 40.20 16.69 -116.53
C THR A 665 40.30 16.26 -118.00
N ASP A 666 40.53 14.97 -118.27
CA ASP A 666 40.84 14.44 -119.59
C ASP A 666 39.55 14.15 -120.38
N CYS A 667 38.86 15.23 -120.77
CA CYS A 667 37.73 15.13 -121.70
C CYS A 667 38.21 14.57 -123.07
N LEU A 668 37.36 13.83 -123.77
CA LEU A 668 37.72 13.26 -125.06
C LEU A 668 37.92 14.38 -126.07
N SER A 669 39.07 14.38 -126.76
CA SER A 669 39.29 15.27 -127.90
C SER A 669 38.22 15.04 -128.97
N CYS A 670 37.80 16.11 -129.64
CA CYS A 670 36.81 16.00 -130.70
C CYS A 670 37.22 14.96 -131.75
N THR A 671 36.27 14.11 -132.17
CA THR A 671 36.57 13.03 -133.10
C THR A 671 37.00 13.56 -134.47
N PRO A 672 37.95 12.91 -135.16
CA PRO A 672 38.37 13.33 -136.49
C PRO A 672 37.18 13.44 -137.45
N GLY A 673 37.15 14.50 -138.26
CA GLY A 673 36.03 14.83 -139.15
C GLY A 673 34.90 15.65 -138.50
N TYR A 674 34.96 15.91 -137.19
CA TYR A 674 33.99 16.70 -136.43
C TYR A 674 34.68 17.84 -135.67
N TYR A 675 33.90 18.84 -135.26
CA TYR A 675 34.37 19.93 -134.39
C TYR A 675 33.49 20.07 -133.14
N CYS A 676 34.08 20.59 -132.05
CA CYS A 676 33.45 20.68 -130.73
C CYS A 676 33.56 22.11 -130.20
N GLY A 677 32.62 22.99 -130.58
CA GLY A 677 32.71 24.45 -130.50
C GLY A 677 32.42 25.11 -129.14
N GLU A 678 31.55 24.47 -128.34
CA GLU A 678 31.08 24.99 -127.05
C GLU A 678 31.65 24.17 -125.89
N PRO A 679 31.79 24.74 -124.68
CA PRO A 679 32.10 23.96 -123.50
C PRO A 679 30.89 23.10 -123.07
N GLY A 680 31.14 22.03 -122.33
CA GLY A 680 30.04 21.22 -121.74
C GLY A 680 29.39 20.22 -122.68
N LEU A 681 30.02 19.91 -123.82
CA LEU A 681 29.45 19.06 -124.86
C LEU A 681 29.44 17.57 -124.48
N ASN A 682 28.30 16.90 -124.70
CA ASN A 682 28.16 15.44 -124.55
C ASN A 682 28.34 14.66 -125.86
N ASP A 683 28.37 15.35 -126.99
CA ASP A 683 28.65 14.81 -128.32
C ASP A 683 29.34 15.91 -129.15
N THR A 684 29.90 15.54 -130.29
CA THR A 684 30.44 16.47 -131.28
C THR A 684 29.40 17.52 -131.70
N SER A 685 29.85 18.75 -131.98
CA SER A 685 28.92 19.82 -132.37
C SER A 685 28.32 19.58 -133.75
N ALA A 686 29.18 19.32 -134.74
CA ALA A 686 28.79 18.97 -136.11
C ALA A 686 30.00 18.48 -136.92
N LEU A 687 29.74 18.06 -138.16
CA LEU A 687 30.76 17.67 -139.15
C LEU A 687 31.61 18.87 -139.58
N CYS A 688 32.86 18.60 -139.98
CA CYS A 688 33.75 19.56 -140.61
C CYS A 688 33.16 20.08 -141.93
N ASP A 689 33.32 21.38 -142.19
CA ASP A 689 32.84 22.02 -143.42
C ASP A 689 33.56 21.45 -144.66
N GLU A 690 32.87 21.47 -145.80
CA GLU A 690 33.45 20.99 -147.05
C GLU A 690 34.67 21.83 -147.46
N GLY A 691 35.68 21.19 -148.06
CA GLY A 691 36.95 21.86 -148.40
C GLY A 691 37.95 21.98 -147.25
N TYR A 692 37.58 21.59 -146.03
CA TYR A 692 38.48 21.50 -144.88
C TYR A 692 38.53 20.07 -144.35
N TYR A 693 39.61 19.72 -143.65
CA TYR A 693 39.67 18.47 -142.90
C TYR A 693 39.94 18.73 -141.43
N CYS A 694 39.24 18.02 -140.55
CA CYS A 694 39.33 18.22 -139.10
C CYS A 694 40.11 17.05 -138.47
N PRO A 695 41.43 17.21 -138.17
CA PRO A 695 42.15 16.25 -137.35
C PRO A 695 41.63 16.25 -135.90
N PRO A 696 41.97 15.27 -135.04
CA PRO A 696 41.44 15.22 -133.67
C PRO A 696 41.58 16.56 -132.92
N GLY A 697 40.55 16.96 -132.17
CA GLY A 697 40.57 18.15 -131.30
C GLY A 697 40.29 19.50 -131.98
N GLN A 698 39.56 19.54 -133.10
CA GLN A 698 39.13 20.84 -133.66
C GLN A 698 37.97 21.47 -132.88
N ASN A 699 38.03 22.80 -132.71
CA ASN A 699 37.00 23.59 -132.05
C ASN A 699 36.11 24.38 -133.04
N VAL A 700 36.44 24.35 -134.34
CA VAL A 700 35.71 25.06 -135.39
C VAL A 700 35.53 24.16 -136.61
N SER A 701 34.47 24.40 -137.39
CA SER A 701 34.11 23.59 -138.55
C SER A 701 35.05 23.77 -139.76
N ASN A 702 35.73 24.91 -139.86
CA ASN A 702 36.60 25.30 -140.97
C ASN A 702 37.99 25.76 -140.48
N PRO A 703 38.78 24.85 -139.87
CA PRO A 703 40.08 25.20 -139.31
C PRO A 703 41.04 25.73 -140.37
N SER A 704 41.47 27.00 -140.20
CA SER A 704 42.33 27.71 -141.15
C SER A 704 43.65 27.00 -141.45
N ASP A 705 44.16 26.21 -140.50
CA ASP A 705 45.41 25.45 -140.62
C ASP A 705 45.26 24.12 -141.39
N TYR A 706 44.01 23.65 -141.59
CA TYR A 706 43.71 22.38 -142.26
C TYR A 706 42.77 22.51 -143.47
N PRO A 707 43.06 23.38 -144.45
CA PRO A 707 42.36 23.37 -145.73
C PRO A 707 42.77 22.14 -146.55
N CYS A 708 41.86 21.63 -147.39
CA CYS A 708 42.20 20.57 -148.33
C CYS A 708 43.28 21.07 -149.30
N PHE A 709 44.41 20.38 -149.40
CA PHE A 709 45.50 20.78 -150.29
C PHE A 709 45.34 20.22 -151.71
N GLU A 710 46.13 20.74 -152.65
CA GLU A 710 46.05 20.37 -154.07
C GLU A 710 46.23 18.85 -154.31
N GLY A 711 45.58 18.34 -155.35
CA GLY A 711 45.54 16.90 -155.68
C GLY A 711 44.67 16.04 -154.73
N HIS A 712 44.01 16.64 -153.74
CA HIS A 712 43.15 15.98 -152.76
C HIS A 712 41.76 16.62 -152.70
N SER A 713 40.75 15.85 -152.31
CA SER A 713 39.38 16.31 -152.06
C SER A 713 38.94 16.00 -150.63
N CYS A 714 38.20 16.94 -150.04
CA CYS A 714 37.72 16.87 -148.67
C CYS A 714 36.20 17.11 -148.65
N PRO A 715 35.37 16.05 -148.83
CA PRO A 715 33.93 16.15 -148.62
C PRO A 715 33.60 16.49 -147.15
N THR A 716 32.36 16.91 -146.87
CA THR A 716 31.88 17.20 -145.51
C THR A 716 32.23 16.06 -144.54
N GLY A 717 32.79 16.40 -143.38
CA GLY A 717 33.21 15.41 -142.38
C GLY A 717 34.58 14.76 -142.63
N SER A 718 35.41 15.32 -143.51
CA SER A 718 36.75 14.77 -143.78
C SER A 718 37.65 14.86 -142.55
N SER A 719 38.18 13.73 -142.09
CA SER A 719 39.21 13.67 -141.04
C SER A 719 40.64 13.81 -141.57
N TYR A 720 40.83 13.47 -142.84
CA TYR A 720 42.07 13.60 -143.57
C TYR A 720 41.74 13.89 -145.05
N PRO A 721 42.62 14.57 -145.78
CA PRO A 721 42.41 14.84 -147.20
C PRO A 721 42.52 13.55 -148.01
N THR A 722 41.57 13.29 -148.91
CA THR A 722 41.55 12.08 -149.74
C THR A 722 42.16 12.37 -151.11
N GLN A 723 43.20 11.63 -151.50
CA GLN A 723 43.85 11.81 -152.79
C GLN A 723 42.88 11.54 -153.95
N CYS A 724 42.94 12.36 -155.00
CA CYS A 724 42.14 12.13 -156.19
C CYS A 724 42.51 10.85 -156.92
N SER A 725 41.50 10.13 -157.38
CA SER A 725 41.67 8.89 -158.15
C SER A 725 42.31 9.16 -159.51
N PHE A 726 42.96 8.15 -160.11
CA PHE A 726 43.48 8.24 -161.47
C PHE A 726 42.38 8.68 -162.45
N GLY A 727 42.74 9.50 -163.44
CA GLY A 727 41.78 10.13 -164.36
C GLY A 727 41.02 11.32 -163.78
N THR A 728 41.29 11.73 -162.53
CA THR A 728 40.74 12.95 -161.89
C THR A 728 41.87 13.82 -161.28
N PHE A 729 41.63 15.12 -161.10
CA PHE A 729 42.59 16.09 -160.57
C PHE A 729 41.89 17.22 -159.80
N THR A 730 42.68 17.96 -159.00
CA THR A 730 42.33 19.29 -158.49
C THR A 730 43.61 20.10 -158.33
N ASN A 731 43.58 21.36 -158.77
CA ASN A 731 44.70 22.30 -158.71
C ASN A 731 44.43 23.48 -157.77
N THR A 732 43.39 23.41 -156.94
CA THR A 732 43.03 24.46 -155.99
C THR A 732 42.89 23.89 -154.59
N THR A 733 43.31 24.65 -153.59
CA THR A 733 43.05 24.32 -152.19
C THR A 733 41.58 24.50 -151.86
N GLY A 734 41.06 23.73 -150.91
CA GLY A 734 39.67 23.82 -150.45
C GLY A 734 38.65 23.07 -151.30
N GLN A 735 39.07 22.18 -152.20
CA GLN A 735 38.13 21.43 -153.04
C GLN A 735 37.47 20.27 -152.26
N SER A 736 36.14 20.14 -152.36
CA SER A 736 35.38 19.04 -151.76
C SER A 736 35.23 17.83 -152.68
N VAL A 737 35.47 17.99 -154.00
CA VAL A 737 35.36 16.94 -155.02
C VAL A 737 36.48 17.06 -156.06
N CYS A 738 36.99 15.93 -156.55
CA CYS A 738 37.96 15.90 -157.65
C CYS A 738 37.30 16.12 -159.02
N SER A 739 37.95 16.89 -159.90
CA SER A 739 37.47 17.14 -161.27
C SER A 739 37.97 16.07 -162.25
N ILE A 740 37.19 15.69 -163.26
CA ILE A 740 37.59 14.72 -164.29
C ILE A 740 38.68 15.32 -165.19
N CYS A 741 39.69 14.53 -165.55
CA CYS A 741 40.79 14.96 -166.43
C CYS A 741 40.31 15.31 -167.84
N PRO A 742 40.52 16.54 -168.35
CA PRO A 742 39.99 17.00 -169.62
C PRO A 742 40.62 16.27 -170.82
N GLU A 743 39.88 16.22 -171.94
CA GLU A 743 40.34 15.62 -173.20
C GLU A 743 41.66 16.25 -173.68
N GLY A 744 42.56 15.42 -174.22
CA GLY A 744 43.90 15.83 -174.65
C GLY A 744 44.92 15.92 -173.51
N TRP A 745 44.54 15.60 -172.26
CA TRP A 745 45.42 15.50 -171.10
C TRP A 745 45.27 14.12 -170.44
N TYR A 746 46.30 13.67 -169.75
CA TYR A 746 46.22 12.51 -168.85
C TYR A 746 46.49 12.96 -167.41
N CYS A 747 45.77 12.35 -166.47
CA CYS A 747 45.88 12.68 -165.05
C CYS A 747 46.20 11.44 -164.22
N SER A 748 47.34 11.49 -163.52
CA SER A 748 47.83 10.38 -162.71
C SER A 748 47.97 10.80 -161.24
N GLY A 749 47.27 10.08 -160.35
CA GLY A 749 47.31 10.28 -158.91
C GLY A 749 46.92 11.68 -158.42
N GLY A 750 46.07 12.42 -159.12
CA GLY A 750 45.57 13.74 -158.69
C GLY A 750 46.53 14.92 -158.80
N PHE A 751 47.85 14.67 -158.87
CA PHE A 751 48.90 15.69 -158.93
C PHE A 751 49.45 15.93 -160.33
N ILE A 752 49.49 14.87 -161.15
CA ILE A 752 50.07 14.94 -162.49
C ILE A 752 48.93 15.25 -163.45
N ILE A 753 49.02 16.38 -164.14
CA ILE A 753 48.16 16.77 -165.27
C ILE A 753 49.11 17.13 -166.40
N ALA A 754 49.21 16.26 -167.41
CA ALA A 754 50.14 16.45 -168.51
C ALA A 754 49.45 16.27 -169.86
N PRO A 755 49.90 16.99 -170.91
CA PRO A 755 49.33 16.86 -172.24
C PRO A 755 49.56 15.45 -172.79
N CYS A 756 48.60 14.97 -173.59
CA CYS A 756 48.63 13.64 -174.19
C CYS A 756 49.93 13.43 -175.01
N PRO A 757 50.67 12.32 -174.82
CA PRO A 757 51.93 12.07 -175.50
C PRO A 757 51.78 12.06 -177.04
N GLN A 758 52.76 12.63 -177.74
CA GLN A 758 52.73 12.76 -179.21
C GLN A 758 52.67 11.38 -179.89
N GLY A 759 51.67 11.17 -180.76
CA GLY A 759 51.39 9.88 -181.43
C GLY A 759 50.24 9.07 -180.82
N TYR A 760 49.64 9.55 -179.73
CA TYR A 760 48.53 8.91 -179.01
C TYR A 760 47.32 9.85 -178.85
N TYR A 761 46.12 9.29 -178.60
CA TYR A 761 44.89 10.03 -178.31
C TYR A 761 44.38 9.71 -176.89
N CYS A 762 43.97 10.75 -176.16
CA CYS A 762 43.54 10.72 -174.75
C CYS A 762 42.12 11.31 -174.59
N PRO A 763 41.05 10.49 -174.47
CA PRO A 763 39.70 10.96 -174.17
C PRO A 763 39.52 11.46 -172.71
N ASN A 764 38.35 12.00 -172.38
CA ASN A 764 38.05 12.52 -171.03
C ASN A 764 38.23 11.42 -169.96
N GLY A 765 38.95 11.73 -168.87
CA GLY A 765 39.29 10.78 -167.80
C GLY A 765 40.47 9.84 -168.12
N THR A 766 41.32 10.17 -169.10
CA THR A 766 42.49 9.35 -169.44
C THR A 766 43.49 9.28 -168.27
N GLU A 767 43.87 8.06 -167.90
CA GLU A 767 44.92 7.75 -166.92
C GLU A 767 46.27 7.55 -167.66
N ASP A 768 47.15 6.70 -167.15
CA ASP A 768 48.41 6.33 -167.82
C ASP A 768 48.21 5.32 -168.99
N ASN A 769 47.03 5.29 -169.63
CA ASN A 769 46.60 4.27 -170.61
C ASN A 769 46.18 4.83 -171.99
N TRP A 770 46.85 5.89 -172.44
CA TRP A 770 46.61 6.54 -173.74
C TRP A 770 46.72 5.57 -174.95
N GLN A 771 45.91 5.76 -176.00
CA GLN A 771 45.77 4.82 -177.13
C GLN A 771 46.53 5.27 -178.41
N GLU A 772 47.17 4.34 -179.13
CA GLU A 772 47.98 4.63 -180.35
C GLU A 772 47.13 5.04 -181.57
N CYS A 773 47.60 6.02 -182.35
CA CYS A 773 46.93 6.50 -183.56
C CYS A 773 47.12 5.54 -184.78
N PRO A 774 46.05 5.13 -185.53
CA PRO A 774 46.17 4.19 -186.67
C PRO A 774 46.87 4.74 -187.94
N PRO A 775 47.49 3.89 -188.80
CA PRO A 775 48.54 4.33 -189.75
C PRO A 775 48.14 4.99 -191.08
N TRP A 776 46.91 5.50 -191.29
CA TRP A 776 46.52 6.10 -192.58
C TRP A 776 46.08 7.58 -192.54
N HIS A 777 46.45 8.31 -191.49
CA HIS A 777 46.37 9.78 -191.49
C HIS A 777 47.68 10.39 -190.97
N LEU A 778 48.64 10.53 -191.86
CA LEU A 778 49.65 11.59 -191.79
C LEU A 778 49.23 12.70 -192.76
N GLN A 779 48.46 13.65 -192.25
CA GLN A 779 48.41 15.01 -192.78
C GLN A 779 48.20 16.00 -191.64
#